data_AF-A0A6N6KWF3-F1
#
_entry.id   AF-A0A6N6KWF3-F1
#
_cell.length_a   1.000
_cell.length_b   1.000
_cell.length_c   1.000
_cell.angle_alpha   90.00
_cell.angle_beta   90.00
_cell.angle_gamma   90.00
#
_symmetry.space_group_name_H-M   'P 1'
#
loop_
_entity.id
_entity.type
_entity.pdbx_description
1 polymer ?
#
loop_
_entity_poly.entity_id
_entity_poly.type
_entity_poly.pdbx_seq_one_letter_code
_entity_poly.pdbx_strand_id
1 'polypeptide(L)'
;MAIIVHPGAPNPTHEISLSDGVQTWGLKLDGGPGALQEIPMTPSTLQFTGGGSKFGDWEPGMSHIEQRTWEGGRGLEDFAEDSTRYYDSMNAWTLTPGRVMPAPQWRFAKGLRESYEELPGNVSWRALLGNEKYVSAAITVGESGFDVQAAYIWLRRKGSPGVLTAAIYSDSGGEPDEALPNSSQSVSIADVEDVVSVFQVFDVSQSADLAADTVYHLVVYASANDNAANHWEVGVYTFGEGARISVDGISWSQATYSLYHRIVDAGIKRRMHMFELEGALYAVDEREDGSAAKLYMNGDRGVQNDSVSGSQSVSNLVDEDKSWVADRWAGAWVRIVSGSGEGQQRLLESNTADTLVLGADWDVTPDNTTNYVIYATDEWADITPDSGDQFSAPVSSVVVFNDIVAFAQGQAANVLKMRFNAAASPPAHDFDADSNKADLLYVFYDPDDGAQVWRASNDVKTVSRSNPTLWGINLSFATAIEIGEDSAPITRLVDYNYQLWILKTDSAWVIDKDANDNDIARKLNLGLSALRDVRNGLAATVQKGFLYFSVGHSLGRMYQSSLDDVGPWKGVLRPDKRHGHIGALLPLGIEWLAVGVDGGDENLSSVLVYDGAGWHELMRGWEMGQRVEGLYWQACPGTRARLWVNVGGELILLEFPKDTLIPLRDRGLAYQHECIIETATIDMGAARLPKFIKEMSLVSENLTTGIEVHLDYQVDDEIGGDKWISAETFYSSPEDTLPINAGDVRAIRLRFRMLTNQSDVPPIGIASIVEGFSRTPLKYQWNMRIKLADMQSNKSGGIERDADGFLQWLKDAARQARKVRMRSIWQGMDDVYVIVEPPTLLRQFTNTVTGWWGGSVNITLREA
;
A
#
# COMPACT_ATOMS: atom_id res chain seq x y z
N MET A 1 38.64 -56.23 -31.41
CA MET A 1 37.97 -55.38 -32.43
C MET A 1 37.43 -54.16 -31.73
N ALA A 2 37.53 -52.97 -32.34
CA ALA A 2 36.89 -51.77 -31.81
C ALA A 2 35.37 -51.89 -31.98
N ILE A 3 34.61 -51.56 -30.93
CA ILE A 3 33.15 -51.56 -30.98
C ILE A 3 32.72 -50.32 -31.74
N ILE A 4 32.01 -50.51 -32.86
CA ILE A 4 31.47 -49.44 -33.69
C ILE A 4 29.95 -49.50 -33.58
N VAL A 5 29.39 -48.51 -32.87
CA VAL A 5 27.95 -48.29 -32.69
C VAL A 5 27.70 -46.78 -32.71
N HIS A 6 27.05 -46.31 -33.77
CA HIS A 6 26.55 -44.94 -33.91
C HIS A 6 25.50 -44.89 -35.03
N PRO A 7 24.66 -43.85 -35.08
CA PRO A 7 23.69 -43.65 -36.15
C PRO A 7 24.40 -43.57 -37.50
N GLY A 8 23.88 -44.29 -38.50
CA GLY A 8 24.44 -44.30 -39.87
C GLY A 8 25.77 -45.03 -40.04
N ALA A 9 26.23 -45.81 -39.05
CA ALA A 9 27.47 -46.58 -39.17
C ALA A 9 27.43 -47.58 -40.34
N PRO A 10 28.43 -47.60 -41.24
CA PRO A 10 28.55 -48.65 -42.24
C PRO A 10 28.97 -49.96 -41.54
N ASN A 11 28.10 -50.98 -41.56
CA ASN A 11 28.29 -52.28 -40.92
C ASN A 11 28.55 -52.21 -39.39
N PRO A 12 27.54 -51.83 -38.58
CA PRO A 12 27.69 -51.73 -37.13
C PRO A 12 28.00 -53.08 -36.50
N THR A 13 28.89 -53.09 -35.51
CA THR A 13 29.31 -54.33 -34.82
C THR A 13 28.20 -54.92 -33.94
N HIS A 14 27.39 -54.05 -33.33
CA HIS A 14 26.30 -54.34 -32.38
C HIS A 14 25.17 -53.31 -32.58
N GLU A 15 23.98 -53.58 -32.06
CA GLU A 15 22.87 -52.62 -32.07
C GLU A 15 23.05 -51.48 -31.07
N ILE A 16 23.55 -51.79 -29.87
CA ILE A 16 23.74 -50.83 -28.77
C ILE A 16 25.13 -51.07 -28.17
N SER A 17 25.78 -50.06 -27.62
CA SER A 17 26.96 -50.25 -26.76
C SER A 17 26.86 -49.44 -25.49
N LEU A 18 27.39 -49.99 -24.40
CA LEU A 18 27.48 -49.36 -23.09
C LEU A 18 28.94 -49.13 -22.72
N SER A 19 29.25 -47.95 -22.17
CA SER A 19 30.61 -47.58 -21.76
C SER A 19 30.62 -46.83 -20.43
N ASP A 20 31.48 -47.22 -19.50
CA ASP A 20 31.74 -46.46 -18.26
C ASP A 20 32.94 -45.49 -18.41
N GLY A 21 33.45 -45.31 -19.64
CA GLY A 21 34.64 -44.51 -19.92
C GLY A 21 35.97 -45.29 -19.82
N VAL A 22 35.96 -46.49 -19.24
CA VAL A 22 37.15 -47.37 -19.12
C VAL A 22 36.95 -48.66 -19.92
N GLN A 23 35.78 -49.30 -19.77
CA GLN A 23 35.36 -50.48 -20.51
C GLN A 23 34.19 -50.13 -21.42
N THR A 24 34.17 -50.70 -22.62
CA THR A 24 33.07 -50.56 -23.57
C THR A 24 32.62 -51.94 -24.02
N TRP A 25 31.32 -52.17 -23.94
CA TRP A 25 30.68 -53.45 -24.23
C TRP A 25 29.61 -53.27 -25.31
N GLY A 26 29.62 -54.14 -26.32
CA GLY A 26 28.62 -54.17 -27.39
C GLY A 26 27.48 -55.12 -27.03
N LEU A 27 26.24 -54.72 -27.31
CA LEU A 27 25.03 -55.47 -27.00
C LEU A 27 24.32 -55.91 -28.26
N LYS A 28 24.07 -57.22 -28.35
CA LYS A 28 23.26 -57.82 -29.41
C LYS A 28 21.88 -58.17 -28.88
N LEU A 29 20.84 -57.71 -29.55
CA LEU A 29 19.45 -57.91 -29.13
C LEU A 29 18.95 -59.31 -29.53
N ASP A 30 18.29 -60.00 -28.58
CA ASP A 30 17.75 -61.35 -28.78
C ASP A 30 16.43 -61.31 -29.56
N GLY A 31 16.50 -61.51 -30.88
CA GLY A 31 15.36 -61.35 -31.79
C GLY A 31 15.39 -60.04 -32.60
N GLY A 32 16.49 -59.28 -32.53
CA GLY A 32 16.65 -58.02 -33.26
C GLY A 32 15.90 -56.84 -32.62
N PRO A 33 15.50 -55.82 -33.40
CA PRO A 33 14.89 -54.59 -32.87
C PRO A 33 13.60 -54.81 -32.05
N GLY A 34 12.86 -55.90 -32.28
CA GLY A 34 11.63 -56.23 -31.54
C GLY A 34 11.86 -56.65 -30.08
N ALA A 35 13.11 -56.79 -29.65
CA ALA A 35 13.49 -57.14 -28.27
C ALA A 35 13.78 -55.91 -27.40
N LEU A 36 13.56 -54.71 -27.95
CA LEU A 36 13.72 -53.42 -27.29
C LEU A 36 12.34 -52.81 -27.06
N GLN A 37 12.09 -52.38 -25.82
CA GLN A 37 10.92 -51.62 -25.44
C GLN A 37 11.36 -50.31 -24.81
N GLU A 38 10.97 -49.20 -25.42
CA GLU A 38 11.12 -47.85 -24.89
C GLU A 38 9.85 -47.48 -24.13
N ILE A 39 9.99 -47.10 -22.87
CA ILE A 39 8.89 -46.78 -21.97
C ILE A 39 9.15 -45.39 -21.38
N PRO A 40 8.23 -44.42 -21.53
CA PRO A 40 8.36 -43.15 -20.83
C PRO A 40 8.20 -43.40 -19.32
N MET A 41 9.13 -42.90 -18.53
CA MET A 41 9.02 -42.98 -17.08
C MET A 41 8.05 -41.92 -16.58
N THR A 42 6.97 -42.36 -15.93
CA THR A 42 6.17 -41.53 -15.05
C THR A 42 6.69 -41.71 -13.62
N PRO A 43 7.26 -40.69 -12.98
CA PRO A 43 7.70 -40.81 -11.59
C PRO A 43 6.49 -41.08 -10.69
N SER A 44 6.49 -42.21 -9.97
CA SER A 44 5.39 -42.62 -9.08
C SER A 44 5.50 -42.02 -7.68
N THR A 45 6.48 -41.15 -7.41
CA THR A 45 6.86 -40.67 -6.08
C THR A 45 6.80 -39.15 -5.95
N LEU A 46 5.85 -38.51 -6.61
CA LEU A 46 5.43 -37.18 -6.20
C LEU A 46 4.51 -37.33 -4.98
N GLN A 47 5.10 -37.26 -3.79
CA GLN A 47 4.34 -36.94 -2.59
C GLN A 47 3.97 -35.47 -2.73
N PHE A 48 2.75 -35.18 -3.21
CA PHE A 48 2.14 -33.87 -3.01
C PHE A 48 2.07 -33.68 -1.50
N THR A 49 2.95 -32.84 -0.97
CA THR A 49 2.98 -32.51 0.45
C THR A 49 1.58 -32.08 0.85
N GLY A 50 1.04 -32.71 1.89
CA GLY A 50 -0.34 -32.53 2.33
C GLY A 50 -0.61 -31.09 2.74
N GLY A 51 -1.13 -30.32 1.78
CA GLY A 51 -1.44 -28.90 1.92
C GLY A 51 -1.98 -28.37 0.60
N GLY A 52 -3.21 -28.75 0.23
CA GLY A 52 -4.04 -27.90 -0.63
C GLY A 52 -4.22 -28.25 -2.11
N SER A 53 -3.61 -29.28 -2.70
CA SER A 53 -3.98 -29.66 -4.08
C SER A 53 -5.22 -30.55 -4.06
N LYS A 54 -6.44 -29.99 -4.22
CA LYS A 54 -7.60 -30.84 -4.57
C LYS A 54 -7.50 -31.12 -6.07
N PHE A 55 -7.94 -32.31 -6.48
CA PHE A 55 -7.96 -32.70 -7.89
C PHE A 55 -8.80 -31.68 -8.69
N GLY A 56 -8.29 -31.22 -9.83
CA GLY A 56 -9.10 -30.46 -10.79
C GLY A 56 -10.28 -31.31 -11.26
N ASP A 57 -11.46 -30.70 -11.34
CA ASP A 57 -12.67 -31.37 -11.79
C ASP A 57 -12.52 -31.71 -13.29
N TRP A 58 -12.40 -33.00 -13.58
CA TRP A 58 -12.54 -33.69 -14.88
C TRP A 58 -11.31 -33.96 -15.76
N GLU A 59 -10.12 -33.42 -15.50
CA GLU A 59 -8.93 -33.73 -16.33
C GLU A 59 -7.74 -34.29 -15.49
N PRO A 60 -7.34 -35.56 -15.71
CA PRO A 60 -6.28 -36.18 -14.92
C PRO A 60 -4.93 -35.48 -15.18
N GLY A 61 -4.42 -34.77 -14.16
CA GLY A 61 -3.10 -34.13 -14.17
C GLY A 61 -3.09 -32.62 -13.91
N MET A 62 -4.26 -31.96 -13.90
CA MET A 62 -4.38 -30.54 -13.55
C MET A 62 -4.45 -30.35 -12.02
N SER A 63 -3.71 -29.35 -11.52
CA SER A 63 -3.74 -28.89 -10.13
C SER A 63 -4.28 -27.46 -10.08
N HIS A 64 -5.10 -27.16 -9.08
CA HIS A 64 -5.44 -25.78 -8.76
C HIS A 64 -4.71 -25.31 -7.50
N ILE A 65 -4.33 -24.05 -7.50
CA ILE A 65 -3.90 -23.30 -6.33
C ILE A 65 -4.97 -22.24 -6.05
N GLU A 66 -5.46 -22.21 -4.83
CA GLU A 66 -6.54 -21.31 -4.42
C GLU A 66 -6.08 -20.42 -3.27
N GLN A 67 -6.32 -19.12 -3.40
CA GLN A 67 -6.24 -18.16 -2.31
C GLN A 67 -7.67 -17.74 -1.93
N ARG A 68 -8.09 -18.06 -0.70
CA ARG A 68 -9.43 -17.74 -0.17
C ARG A 68 -9.47 -16.57 0.81
N THR A 69 -8.30 -16.05 1.19
CA THR A 69 -8.19 -14.99 2.19
C THR A 69 -6.91 -14.19 1.99
N TRP A 70 -6.96 -12.95 2.48
CA TRP A 70 -5.89 -11.94 2.42
C TRP A 70 -5.56 -11.36 3.81
N GLU A 71 -6.09 -11.98 4.86
CA GLU A 71 -5.96 -11.52 6.25
C GLU A 71 -4.53 -11.59 6.79
N GLY A 72 -3.66 -12.41 6.20
CA GLY A 72 -2.26 -12.46 6.63
C GLY A 72 -1.47 -11.19 6.28
N GLY A 73 -2.04 -10.31 5.45
CA GLY A 73 -1.44 -9.05 5.04
C GLY A 73 -0.28 -9.21 4.05
N ARG A 74 0.43 -8.10 3.83
CA ARG A 74 1.47 -7.96 2.80
C ARG A 74 2.83 -8.52 3.22
N GLY A 75 3.78 -8.53 2.29
CA GLY A 75 5.19 -8.83 2.53
C GLY A 75 5.51 -10.32 2.54
N LEU A 76 4.91 -11.08 1.63
CA LEU A 76 5.26 -12.48 1.34
C LEU A 76 5.83 -12.62 -0.08
N GLU A 77 7.00 -13.25 -0.23
CA GLU A 77 7.59 -13.52 -1.55
C GLU A 77 6.96 -14.76 -2.20
N ASP A 78 6.91 -15.88 -1.46
CA ASP A 78 6.54 -17.19 -1.99
C ASP A 78 5.21 -17.66 -1.40
N PHE A 79 4.23 -17.90 -2.27
CA PHE A 79 2.87 -18.28 -1.89
C PHE A 79 2.80 -19.61 -1.11
N ALA A 80 3.77 -20.51 -1.32
CA ALA A 80 3.83 -21.81 -0.66
C ALA A 80 4.08 -21.73 0.85
N GLU A 81 4.62 -20.62 1.36
CA GLU A 81 4.88 -20.44 2.79
C GLU A 81 3.61 -20.09 3.57
N ASP A 82 2.78 -19.19 3.01
CA ASP A 82 1.53 -18.74 3.63
C ASP A 82 0.51 -18.28 2.57
N SER A 83 -0.51 -19.09 2.33
CA SER A 83 -1.56 -18.79 1.37
C SER A 83 -2.50 -17.64 1.76
N THR A 84 -2.40 -17.12 2.99
CA THR A 84 -3.24 -16.03 3.49
C THR A 84 -2.63 -14.64 3.26
N ARG A 85 -1.35 -14.59 2.87
CA ARG A 85 -0.58 -13.37 2.67
C ARG A 85 -0.45 -13.04 1.17
N TYR A 86 -0.01 -11.82 0.90
CA TYR A 86 0.21 -11.33 -0.46
C TYR A 86 1.51 -10.52 -0.53
N TYR A 87 1.95 -10.20 -1.74
CA TYR A 87 3.22 -9.50 -1.95
C TYR A 87 3.06 -8.02 -1.61
N ASP A 88 2.22 -7.32 -2.39
CA ASP A 88 1.95 -5.90 -2.23
C ASP A 88 0.49 -5.53 -2.52
N SER A 89 0.08 -4.34 -2.11
CA SER A 89 -1.23 -3.78 -2.43
C SER A 89 -1.20 -2.26 -2.50
N MET A 90 -2.16 -1.67 -3.22
CA MET A 90 -2.37 -0.23 -3.34
C MET A 90 -3.84 0.11 -3.07
N ASN A 91 -4.11 0.98 -2.09
CA ASN A 91 -5.46 1.44 -1.72
C ASN A 91 -6.47 0.30 -1.57
N ALA A 92 -6.05 -0.86 -1.03
CA ALA A 92 -6.86 -2.07 -0.96
C ALA A 92 -7.21 -2.42 0.49
N TRP A 93 -8.50 -2.55 0.77
CA TRP A 93 -8.98 -3.00 2.06
C TRP A 93 -8.96 -4.53 2.15
N THR A 94 -8.05 -5.05 2.97
CA THR A 94 -7.92 -6.49 3.27
C THR A 94 -8.19 -6.83 4.74
N LEU A 95 -8.67 -5.87 5.54
CA LEU A 95 -8.98 -6.05 6.97
C LEU A 95 -10.30 -6.78 7.21
N THR A 96 -11.15 -6.88 6.19
CA THR A 96 -12.39 -7.67 6.26
C THR A 96 -12.05 -9.14 6.00
N PRO A 97 -12.39 -10.07 6.91
CA PRO A 97 -12.04 -11.48 6.74
C PRO A 97 -12.53 -12.07 5.42
N GLY A 98 -11.62 -12.70 4.66
CA GLY A 98 -11.93 -13.39 3.40
C GLY A 98 -12.46 -12.49 2.27
N ARG A 99 -12.18 -11.19 2.32
CA ARG A 99 -12.62 -10.21 1.33
C ARG A 99 -11.47 -9.24 0.99
N VAL A 100 -11.32 -8.93 -0.29
CA VAL A 100 -10.50 -7.82 -0.78
C VAL A 100 -11.40 -6.87 -1.58
N MET A 101 -11.23 -5.57 -1.37
CA MET A 101 -11.99 -4.51 -2.04
C MET A 101 -11.18 -3.20 -2.02
N PRO A 102 -11.58 -2.14 -2.74
CA PRO A 102 -10.96 -0.84 -2.58
C PRO A 102 -11.10 -0.29 -1.14
N ALA A 103 -10.10 0.48 -0.71
CA ALA A 103 -10.14 1.20 0.56
C ALA A 103 -11.17 2.35 0.52
N PRO A 104 -11.59 2.87 1.70
CA PRO A 104 -12.37 4.10 1.76
C PRO A 104 -11.68 5.23 0.98
N GLN A 105 -12.46 5.97 0.21
CA GLN A 105 -11.95 7.05 -0.61
C GLN A 105 -11.36 8.16 0.27
N TRP A 106 -10.12 8.53 0.00
CA TRP A 106 -9.50 9.67 0.65
C TRP A 106 -9.92 10.98 -0.04
N ARG A 107 -10.03 12.06 0.73
CA ARG A 107 -10.39 13.41 0.25
C ARG A 107 -9.45 14.45 0.85
N PHE A 108 -9.19 15.53 0.13
CA PHE A 108 -8.38 16.63 0.64
C PHE A 108 -9.15 17.49 1.64
N ALA A 109 -8.42 18.02 2.62
CA ALA A 109 -8.90 19.12 3.44
C ALA A 109 -8.92 20.43 2.64
N LYS A 110 -9.92 21.26 2.88
CA LYS A 110 -10.07 22.58 2.28
C LYS A 110 -9.70 23.69 3.27
N GLY A 111 -9.26 24.83 2.76
CA GLY A 111 -8.94 26.02 3.56
C GLY A 111 -7.55 26.03 4.22
N LEU A 112 -6.73 24.98 4.07
CA LEU A 112 -5.35 24.96 4.55
C LEU A 112 -4.36 25.68 3.61
N ARG A 113 -4.76 25.83 2.35
CA ARG A 113 -4.07 26.49 1.24
C ARG A 113 -5.12 26.95 0.23
N GLU A 114 -4.74 27.81 -0.72
CA GLU A 114 -5.64 28.18 -1.80
C GLU A 114 -5.63 27.10 -2.90
N SER A 115 -6.80 26.60 -3.25
CA SER A 115 -6.95 25.57 -4.27
C SER A 115 -8.30 25.63 -4.95
N TYR A 116 -8.32 25.32 -6.26
CA TYR A 116 -9.54 25.21 -7.06
C TYR A 116 -9.65 23.78 -7.55
N GLU A 117 -10.67 23.05 -7.08
CA GLU A 117 -10.77 21.61 -7.28
C GLU A 117 -12.21 21.12 -7.48
N GLU A 118 -12.33 20.07 -8.31
CA GLU A 118 -13.57 19.34 -8.55
C GLU A 118 -13.27 17.85 -8.39
N LEU A 119 -13.48 17.32 -7.17
CA LEU A 119 -13.20 15.94 -6.78
C LEU A 119 -14.43 15.26 -6.11
N PRO A 120 -15.55 15.09 -6.83
CA PRO A 120 -16.84 14.66 -6.24
C PRO A 120 -16.91 13.19 -5.79
N GLY A 121 -15.92 12.37 -6.11
CA GLY A 121 -15.78 10.98 -5.65
C GLY A 121 -15.98 9.91 -6.73
N ASN A 122 -17.05 10.03 -7.55
CA ASN A 122 -17.32 9.12 -8.67
C ASN A 122 -16.42 9.42 -9.88
N VAL A 123 -15.49 8.52 -10.22
CA VAL A 123 -14.57 8.71 -11.34
C VAL A 123 -15.01 7.86 -12.54
N SER A 124 -15.18 8.47 -13.70
CA SER A 124 -15.33 7.76 -14.98
C SER A 124 -14.22 8.17 -15.94
N TRP A 125 -13.92 7.34 -16.93
CA TRP A 125 -12.78 7.55 -17.82
C TRP A 125 -13.23 7.99 -19.22
N ARG A 126 -12.65 9.08 -19.73
CA ARG A 126 -12.89 9.59 -21.10
C ARG A 126 -11.61 9.58 -21.92
N ALA A 127 -11.69 8.96 -23.10
CA ALA A 127 -10.59 8.94 -24.04
C ALA A 127 -10.45 10.27 -24.78
N LEU A 128 -9.25 10.84 -24.80
CA LEU A 128 -8.96 12.10 -25.50
C LEU A 128 -8.75 11.85 -26.99
N LEU A 129 -9.83 11.60 -27.72
CA LEU A 129 -9.81 11.27 -29.15
C LEU A 129 -10.92 12.00 -29.91
N GLY A 130 -10.73 12.20 -31.22
CA GLY A 130 -11.75 12.72 -32.12
C GLY A 130 -12.29 14.09 -31.68
N ASN A 131 -13.58 14.15 -31.35
CA ASN A 131 -14.27 15.37 -30.92
C ASN A 131 -13.96 15.81 -29.48
N GLU A 132 -13.37 14.93 -28.69
CA GLU A 132 -13.03 15.16 -27.28
C GLU A 132 -11.51 15.18 -27.08
N LYS A 133 -10.76 15.54 -28.13
CA LYS A 133 -9.28 15.58 -28.06
C LYS A 133 -8.79 16.64 -27.07
N TYR A 134 -9.51 17.75 -26.96
CA TYR A 134 -9.32 18.77 -25.94
C TYR A 134 -10.49 18.70 -24.96
N VAL A 135 -10.20 18.75 -23.67
CA VAL A 135 -11.17 18.86 -22.58
C VAL A 135 -10.73 20.01 -21.68
N SER A 136 -11.67 20.80 -21.20
CA SER A 136 -11.37 21.94 -20.32
C SER A 136 -12.22 21.95 -19.06
N ALA A 137 -11.69 22.58 -18.01
CA ALA A 137 -12.42 22.95 -16.79
C ALA A 137 -12.30 24.47 -16.57
N ALA A 138 -13.43 25.14 -16.37
CA ALA A 138 -13.45 26.55 -16.01
C ALA A 138 -13.13 26.74 -14.52
N ILE A 139 -12.32 27.75 -14.21
CA ILE A 139 -11.91 28.13 -12.86
C ILE A 139 -12.19 29.62 -12.69
N THR A 140 -12.90 29.97 -11.62
CA THR A 140 -13.12 31.37 -11.23
C THR A 140 -12.22 31.70 -10.06
N VAL A 141 -11.26 32.59 -10.26
CA VAL A 141 -10.36 33.07 -9.19
C VAL A 141 -11.14 33.93 -8.21
N GLY A 142 -10.87 33.76 -6.92
CA GLY A 142 -11.51 34.51 -5.84
C GLY A 142 -11.12 35.99 -5.81
N GLU A 143 -11.38 36.62 -4.66
CA GLU A 143 -11.21 38.07 -4.45
C GLU A 143 -9.73 38.54 -4.45
N SER A 144 -8.79 37.61 -4.29
CA SER A 144 -7.34 37.85 -4.40
C SER A 144 -6.76 37.15 -5.63
N GLY A 145 -5.70 37.73 -6.20
CA GLY A 145 -4.96 37.07 -7.28
C GLY A 145 -4.31 35.77 -6.80
N PHE A 146 -4.13 34.82 -7.72
CA PHE A 146 -3.69 33.47 -7.42
C PHE A 146 -2.40 33.12 -8.19
N ASP A 147 -1.34 32.82 -7.44
CA ASP A 147 -0.06 32.32 -7.97
C ASP A 147 -0.14 30.80 -8.12
N VAL A 148 -0.51 30.37 -9.32
CA VAL A 148 -0.69 28.95 -9.62
C VAL A 148 0.65 28.25 -9.84
N GLN A 149 0.84 27.10 -9.19
CA GLN A 149 2.09 26.34 -9.29
C GLN A 149 1.90 24.98 -9.95
N ALA A 150 0.81 24.29 -9.63
CA ALA A 150 0.58 22.94 -10.16
C ALA A 150 -0.91 22.67 -10.44
N ALA A 151 -1.16 21.88 -11.48
CA ALA A 151 -2.46 21.31 -11.79
C ALA A 151 -2.38 19.78 -11.73
N TYR A 152 -3.32 19.14 -11.04
CA TYR A 152 -3.41 17.70 -10.89
C TYR A 152 -4.63 17.14 -11.59
N ILE A 153 -4.45 16.03 -12.30
CA ILE A 153 -5.49 15.40 -13.12
C ILE A 153 -5.37 13.90 -13.01
N TRP A 154 -6.50 13.21 -12.81
CA TRP A 154 -6.54 11.75 -12.88
C TRP A 154 -6.32 11.29 -14.32
N LEU A 155 -5.25 10.52 -14.53
CA LEU A 155 -4.79 10.09 -15.83
C LEU A 155 -4.52 8.59 -15.83
N ARG A 156 -4.85 7.91 -16.94
CA ARG A 156 -4.35 6.57 -17.23
C ARG A 156 -4.08 6.40 -18.72
N ARG A 157 -3.13 5.52 -19.05
CA ARG A 157 -2.79 5.21 -20.46
C ARG A 157 -3.46 3.94 -20.96
N LYS A 158 -3.77 3.92 -22.26
CA LYS A 158 -4.06 2.71 -23.04
C LYS A 158 -3.01 2.57 -24.12
N GLY A 159 -2.36 1.39 -24.21
CA GLY A 159 -1.30 1.15 -25.17
C GLY A 159 -0.10 2.09 -24.99
N SER A 160 0.47 2.55 -26.10
CA SER A 160 1.60 3.49 -26.15
C SER A 160 1.17 4.83 -26.78
N PRO A 161 0.44 5.69 -26.04
CA PRO A 161 -0.04 6.96 -26.56
C PRO A 161 1.09 7.97 -26.83
N GLY A 162 0.79 9.03 -27.59
CA GLY A 162 1.70 10.15 -27.80
C GLY A 162 1.84 11.05 -26.57
N VAL A 163 2.30 12.29 -26.79
CA VAL A 163 2.46 13.29 -25.72
C VAL A 163 1.09 13.87 -25.34
N LEU A 164 0.84 13.99 -24.04
CA LEU A 164 -0.29 14.69 -23.45
C LEU A 164 0.18 16.07 -22.96
N THR A 165 -0.63 17.11 -23.09
CA THR A 165 -0.30 18.45 -22.57
C THR A 165 -1.46 19.02 -21.78
N ALA A 166 -1.16 19.65 -20.64
CA ALA A 166 -2.10 20.47 -19.88
C ALA A 166 -1.62 21.92 -19.86
N ALA A 167 -2.54 22.88 -19.97
CA ALA A 167 -2.22 24.31 -19.92
C ALA A 167 -3.37 25.19 -19.40
N ILE A 168 -3.04 26.37 -18.88
CA ILE A 168 -4.04 27.38 -18.47
C ILE A 168 -4.32 28.35 -19.62
N TYR A 169 -5.60 28.54 -19.95
CA TYR A 169 -6.12 29.41 -21.01
C TYR A 169 -6.90 30.58 -20.42
N SER A 170 -6.91 31.71 -21.13
CA SER A 170 -7.84 32.82 -20.87
C SER A 170 -9.27 32.46 -21.26
N ASP A 171 -10.25 33.09 -20.63
CA ASP A 171 -11.66 32.98 -20.99
C ASP A 171 -12.07 34.04 -22.02
N SER A 172 -12.87 33.64 -23.00
CA SER A 172 -13.63 34.53 -23.88
C SER A 172 -15.10 34.12 -23.93
N GLY A 173 -15.90 34.60 -22.97
CA GLY A 173 -17.34 34.40 -22.98
C GLY A 173 -17.76 33.01 -22.49
N GLY A 174 -17.01 32.42 -21.56
CA GLY A 174 -17.26 31.09 -21.02
C GLY A 174 -16.62 29.96 -21.83
N GLU A 175 -15.72 30.28 -22.76
CA GLU A 175 -14.97 29.35 -23.61
C GLU A 175 -13.46 29.64 -23.55
N PRO A 176 -12.59 28.62 -23.64
CA PRO A 176 -11.14 28.83 -23.71
C PRO A 176 -10.72 29.58 -25.00
N ASP A 177 -9.86 30.58 -24.86
CA ASP A 177 -9.36 31.41 -25.98
C ASP A 177 -7.88 31.13 -26.30
N GLU A 178 -6.95 31.72 -25.56
CA GLU A 178 -5.51 31.55 -25.76
C GLU A 178 -4.81 30.99 -24.53
N ALA A 179 -3.80 30.14 -24.73
CA ALA A 179 -2.95 29.64 -23.65
C ALA A 179 -2.12 30.79 -23.06
N LEU A 180 -2.10 30.90 -21.74
CA LEU A 180 -1.26 31.86 -21.05
C LEU A 180 0.24 31.54 -21.30
N PRO A 181 1.12 32.56 -21.36
CA PRO A 181 2.54 32.32 -21.52
C PRO A 181 3.10 31.42 -20.41
N ASN A 182 3.88 30.40 -20.82
CA ASN A 182 4.54 29.43 -19.94
C ASN A 182 3.61 28.67 -18.97
N SER A 183 2.31 28.59 -19.27
CA SER A 183 1.35 27.85 -18.44
C SER A 183 1.15 26.40 -18.86
N SER A 184 2.05 25.84 -19.68
CA SER A 184 1.86 24.52 -20.30
C SER A 184 2.96 23.54 -19.92
N GLN A 185 2.58 22.31 -19.54
CA GLN A 185 3.51 21.19 -19.39
C GLN A 185 3.01 19.96 -20.15
N SER A 186 3.95 19.24 -20.75
CA SER A 186 3.71 18.00 -21.48
C SER A 186 4.23 16.78 -20.72
N VAL A 187 3.48 15.69 -20.79
CA VAL A 187 3.72 14.40 -20.14
C VAL A 187 3.73 13.28 -21.19
N SER A 188 4.54 12.25 -20.95
CA SER A 188 4.76 11.10 -21.83
C SER A 188 4.62 9.77 -21.09
N ILE A 189 4.82 8.66 -21.80
CA ILE A 189 4.84 7.31 -21.20
C ILE A 189 5.99 7.15 -20.19
N ALA A 190 7.06 7.94 -20.30
CA ALA A 190 8.16 7.88 -19.33
C ALA A 190 7.75 8.39 -17.93
N ASP A 191 6.73 9.25 -17.88
CA ASP A 191 6.21 9.82 -16.64
C ASP A 191 5.10 8.92 -16.05
N VAL A 192 4.35 8.25 -16.92
CA VAL A 192 3.29 7.28 -16.55
C VAL A 192 3.63 5.90 -17.14
N GLU A 193 4.54 5.20 -16.47
CA GLU A 193 5.11 3.94 -16.95
C GLU A 193 4.11 2.78 -16.93
N ASP A 194 3.16 2.75 -15.98
CA ASP A 194 2.16 1.69 -15.81
C ASP A 194 0.80 2.09 -16.42
N VAL A 195 -0.11 1.12 -16.52
CA VAL A 195 -1.52 1.27 -16.96
C VAL A 195 -2.47 1.59 -15.80
N VAL A 196 -1.95 1.59 -14.58
CA VAL A 196 -2.65 2.02 -13.35
C VAL A 196 -2.93 3.52 -13.41
N SER A 197 -4.07 3.97 -12.89
CA SER A 197 -4.36 5.40 -12.83
C SER A 197 -3.46 6.13 -11.85
N VAL A 198 -3.04 7.32 -12.24
CA VAL A 198 -2.19 8.21 -11.46
C VAL A 198 -2.85 9.57 -11.34
N PHE A 199 -2.63 10.25 -10.22
CA PHE A 199 -3.02 11.65 -10.05
C PHE A 199 -1.86 12.51 -10.53
N GLN A 200 -1.80 12.71 -11.85
CA GLN A 200 -0.64 13.29 -12.51
C GLN A 200 -0.54 14.78 -12.23
N VAL A 201 0.64 15.22 -11.80
CA VAL A 201 0.99 16.64 -11.65
C VAL A 201 1.44 17.24 -12.98
N PHE A 202 0.99 18.46 -13.24
CA PHE A 202 1.43 19.35 -14.30
C PHE A 202 1.95 20.65 -13.68
N ASP A 203 3.25 20.91 -13.82
CA ASP A 203 3.92 22.13 -13.40
C ASP A 203 3.52 23.30 -14.31
N VAL A 204 2.86 24.28 -13.72
CA VAL A 204 2.40 25.52 -14.38
C VAL A 204 2.94 26.76 -13.64
N SER A 205 3.97 26.59 -12.82
CA SER A 205 4.58 27.61 -11.95
C SER A 205 5.16 28.83 -12.68
N GLN A 206 5.41 28.71 -13.99
CA GLN A 206 5.92 29.81 -14.79
C GLN A 206 4.82 30.68 -15.43
N SER A 207 3.55 30.33 -15.21
CA SER A 207 2.43 31.13 -15.67
C SER A 207 2.39 32.50 -14.97
N ALA A 208 1.73 33.47 -15.60
CA ALA A 208 1.47 34.75 -14.95
C ALA A 208 0.37 34.59 -13.89
N ASP A 209 0.48 35.34 -12.79
CA ASP A 209 -0.53 35.40 -11.72
C ASP A 209 -1.94 35.54 -12.31
N LEU A 210 -2.83 34.65 -11.87
CA LEU A 210 -4.22 34.68 -12.29
C LEU A 210 -4.92 35.83 -11.56
N ALA A 211 -5.59 36.71 -12.31
CA ALA A 211 -6.22 37.90 -11.75
C ALA A 211 -7.46 37.54 -10.91
N ALA A 212 -7.68 38.29 -9.84
CA ALA A 212 -8.89 38.19 -9.01
C ALA A 212 -10.18 38.37 -9.83
N ASP A 213 -11.27 37.73 -9.40
CA ASP A 213 -12.60 37.78 -10.02
C ASP A 213 -12.62 37.44 -11.52
N THR A 214 -11.60 36.74 -12.02
CA THR A 214 -11.43 36.42 -13.45
C THR A 214 -11.57 34.92 -13.68
N VAL A 215 -12.21 34.56 -14.79
CA VAL A 215 -12.37 33.17 -15.22
C VAL A 215 -11.22 32.75 -16.12
N TYR A 216 -10.66 31.58 -15.85
CA TYR A 216 -9.63 30.90 -16.64
C TYR A 216 -10.06 29.47 -16.94
N HIS A 217 -9.39 28.80 -17.88
CA HIS A 217 -9.66 27.39 -18.20
C HIS A 217 -8.40 26.55 -18.08
N LEU A 218 -8.48 25.43 -17.36
CA LEU A 218 -7.49 24.37 -17.45
C LEU A 218 -7.85 23.49 -18.64
N VAL A 219 -6.99 23.45 -19.66
CA VAL A 219 -7.20 22.69 -20.89
C VAL A 219 -6.20 21.54 -20.95
N VAL A 220 -6.72 20.33 -21.17
CA VAL A 220 -5.93 19.10 -21.36
C VAL A 220 -6.17 18.59 -22.77
N TYR A 221 -5.10 18.22 -23.45
CA TYR A 221 -5.20 17.71 -24.82
C TYR A 221 -4.14 16.70 -25.20
N ALA A 222 -4.58 15.73 -25.99
CA ALA A 222 -3.74 14.64 -26.49
C ALA A 222 -3.17 14.92 -27.89
N SER A 223 -2.13 14.15 -28.22
CA SER A 223 -1.48 14.18 -29.53
C SER A 223 -2.45 13.83 -30.67
N ALA A 224 -2.30 14.50 -31.82
CA ALA A 224 -3.10 14.22 -33.01
C ALA A 224 -2.87 12.82 -33.61
N ASN A 225 -1.81 12.12 -33.20
CA ASN A 225 -1.48 10.76 -33.67
C ASN A 225 -2.12 9.65 -32.84
N ASP A 226 -2.81 9.99 -31.75
CA ASP A 226 -3.44 9.01 -30.86
C ASP A 226 -4.64 8.33 -31.55
N ASN A 227 -4.89 7.08 -31.18
CA ASN A 227 -5.93 6.23 -31.77
C ASN A 227 -6.55 5.30 -30.73
N ALA A 228 -7.60 4.56 -31.10
CA ALA A 228 -8.35 3.71 -30.17
C ALA A 228 -7.52 2.61 -29.44
N ALA A 229 -6.34 2.26 -29.94
CA ALA A 229 -5.44 1.32 -29.28
C ALA A 229 -4.36 2.02 -28.44
N ASN A 230 -4.09 3.29 -28.71
CA ASN A 230 -3.01 4.08 -28.11
C ASN A 230 -3.52 5.49 -27.82
N HIS A 231 -4.07 5.70 -26.63
CA HIS A 231 -4.64 6.97 -26.20
C HIS A 231 -4.55 7.18 -24.69
N TRP A 232 -4.67 8.44 -24.29
CA TRP A 232 -4.82 8.86 -22.90
C TRP A 232 -6.29 8.89 -22.49
N GLU A 233 -6.57 8.50 -21.25
CA GLU A 233 -7.89 8.63 -20.64
C GLU A 233 -7.82 9.51 -19.38
N VAL A 234 -8.71 10.49 -19.29
CA VAL A 234 -8.82 11.41 -18.15
C VAL A 234 -10.03 11.07 -17.28
N GLY A 235 -9.90 11.31 -15.97
CA GLY A 235 -10.99 11.17 -15.01
C GLY A 235 -12.04 12.28 -15.18
N VAL A 236 -13.31 11.91 -15.20
CA VAL A 236 -14.45 12.83 -15.31
C VAL A 236 -15.58 12.44 -14.37
N TYR A 237 -16.40 13.42 -14.01
CA TYR A 237 -17.67 13.21 -13.32
C TYR A 237 -18.83 13.28 -14.33
N THR A 238 -19.49 12.16 -14.59
CA THR A 238 -20.52 12.04 -15.65
C THR A 238 -21.86 12.70 -15.34
N PHE A 239 -22.10 13.05 -14.07
CA PHE A 239 -23.32 13.78 -13.67
C PHE A 239 -23.08 15.28 -13.54
N GLY A 240 -21.85 15.74 -13.80
CA GLY A 240 -21.51 17.15 -13.81
C GLY A 240 -21.86 17.81 -15.14
N GLU A 241 -22.00 19.13 -15.11
CA GLU A 241 -22.11 19.97 -16.30
C GLU A 241 -21.10 21.10 -16.13
N GLY A 242 -20.16 21.27 -17.07
CA GLY A 242 -19.17 22.35 -16.94
C GLY A 242 -17.96 22.25 -17.85
N ALA A 243 -17.57 21.05 -18.32
CA ALA A 243 -16.43 20.95 -19.22
C ALA A 243 -16.76 21.46 -20.63
N ARG A 244 -15.77 22.06 -21.30
CA ARG A 244 -15.83 22.30 -22.76
C ARG A 244 -14.92 21.32 -23.48
N ILE A 245 -15.37 20.85 -24.64
CA ILE A 245 -14.61 19.95 -25.52
C ILE A 245 -14.34 20.58 -26.88
N SER A 246 -13.22 20.21 -27.48
CA SER A 246 -12.84 20.65 -28.82
C SER A 246 -12.07 19.59 -29.60
N VAL A 247 -12.13 19.67 -30.93
CA VAL A 247 -11.31 18.88 -31.88
C VAL A 247 -9.97 19.57 -32.14
N ASP A 248 -9.95 20.90 -32.16
CA ASP A 248 -8.83 21.71 -32.66
C ASP A 248 -8.24 22.67 -31.62
N GLY A 249 -8.96 22.91 -30.52
CA GLY A 249 -8.60 23.86 -29.48
C GLY A 249 -9.03 25.30 -29.82
N ILE A 250 -9.88 25.47 -30.84
CA ILE A 250 -10.38 26.78 -31.30
C ILE A 250 -11.90 26.83 -31.17
N SER A 251 -12.59 25.79 -31.64
CA SER A 251 -14.06 25.71 -31.57
C SER A 251 -14.48 24.82 -30.41
N TRP A 252 -15.20 25.38 -29.44
CA TRP A 252 -15.60 24.69 -28.22
C TRP A 252 -17.08 24.32 -28.22
N SER A 253 -17.41 23.22 -27.55
CA SER A 253 -18.79 22.83 -27.28
C SER A 253 -18.92 22.35 -25.84
N GLN A 254 -20.13 22.46 -25.28
CA GLN A 254 -20.40 22.03 -23.90
C GLN A 254 -20.47 20.50 -23.82
N ALA A 255 -19.79 19.93 -22.81
CA ALA A 255 -19.88 18.52 -22.48
C ALA A 255 -20.92 18.25 -21.39
N THR A 256 -21.38 17.00 -21.31
CA THR A 256 -22.30 16.50 -20.26
C THR A 256 -21.55 15.90 -19.07
N TYR A 257 -20.34 16.39 -18.81
CA TYR A 257 -19.49 15.94 -17.71
C TYR A 257 -18.61 17.09 -17.24
N SER A 258 -18.01 16.92 -16.06
CA SER A 258 -16.97 17.81 -15.52
C SER A 258 -15.64 17.07 -15.45
N LEU A 259 -14.54 17.78 -15.71
CA LEU A 259 -13.18 17.22 -15.62
C LEU A 259 -12.73 17.16 -14.16
N TYR A 260 -12.20 16.02 -13.72
CA TYR A 260 -11.53 15.93 -12.42
C TYR A 260 -10.23 16.73 -12.46
N HIS A 261 -10.15 17.76 -11.64
CA HIS A 261 -8.98 18.61 -11.57
C HIS A 261 -8.77 19.13 -10.16
N ARG A 262 -7.52 19.49 -9.88
CA ARG A 262 -7.14 20.25 -8.69
C ARG A 262 -5.99 21.17 -9.05
N ILE A 263 -6.15 22.45 -8.80
CA ILE A 263 -5.15 23.47 -9.10
C ILE A 263 -4.75 24.11 -7.79
N VAL A 264 -3.45 24.23 -7.55
CA VAL A 264 -2.90 24.63 -6.25
C VAL A 264 -1.79 25.67 -6.39
N ASP A 265 -1.60 26.43 -5.32
CA ASP A 265 -0.49 27.36 -5.11
C ASP A 265 0.83 26.61 -4.79
N ALA A 266 1.82 27.28 -4.18
CA ALA A 266 3.08 26.65 -3.78
C ALA A 266 2.90 25.68 -2.61
N GLY A 267 3.41 24.45 -2.74
CA GLY A 267 3.38 23.47 -1.67
C GLY A 267 4.18 23.90 -0.45
N ILE A 268 3.63 23.70 0.75
CA ILE A 268 4.30 24.02 2.02
C ILE A 268 4.73 22.72 2.69
N LYS A 269 6.03 22.48 2.84
CA LYS A 269 6.54 21.32 3.60
C LYS A 269 6.36 21.56 5.11
N ARG A 270 5.43 20.85 5.74
CA ARG A 270 5.09 21.02 7.15
C ARG A 270 4.53 19.76 7.80
N ARG A 271 4.79 19.58 9.09
CA ARG A 271 4.10 18.59 9.91
C ARG A 271 2.88 19.23 10.59
N MET A 272 1.73 18.57 10.54
CA MET A 272 0.53 19.01 11.26
C MET A 272 0.37 18.29 12.59
N HIS A 273 0.36 19.05 13.69
CA HIS A 273 0.02 18.58 15.03
C HIS A 273 -1.46 18.81 15.31
N MET A 274 -2.24 17.74 15.36
CA MET A 274 -3.69 17.78 15.57
C MET A 274 -4.04 17.53 17.05
N PHE A 275 -5.03 18.26 17.56
CA PHE A 275 -5.50 18.16 18.95
C PHE A 275 -6.96 18.61 19.10
N GLU A 276 -7.60 18.19 20.19
CA GLU A 276 -8.97 18.61 20.53
C GLU A 276 -8.98 19.56 21.72
N LEU A 277 -9.80 20.62 21.64
CA LEU A 277 -10.06 21.56 22.73
C LEU A 277 -11.57 21.77 22.84
N GLU A 278 -12.14 21.44 24.01
CA GLU A 278 -13.60 21.48 24.25
C GLU A 278 -14.38 20.76 23.12
N GLY A 279 -13.74 19.70 22.61
CA GLY A 279 -14.03 18.85 21.44
C GLY A 279 -14.29 19.53 20.09
N ALA A 280 -13.83 20.77 19.89
CA ALA A 280 -13.45 21.23 18.56
C ALA A 280 -12.08 20.65 18.19
N LEU A 281 -11.87 20.31 16.92
CA LEU A 281 -10.61 19.79 16.39
C LEU A 281 -9.77 20.93 15.80
N TYR A 282 -8.48 20.94 16.12
CA TYR A 282 -7.51 21.93 15.67
C TYR A 282 -6.28 21.24 15.09
N ALA A 283 -5.55 21.99 14.26
CA ALA A 283 -4.28 21.59 13.69
C ALA A 283 -3.33 22.79 13.70
N VAL A 284 -2.10 22.61 14.17
CA VAL A 284 -1.05 23.62 14.12
C VAL A 284 0.15 23.08 13.35
N ASP A 285 0.79 23.94 12.55
CA ASP A 285 1.89 23.51 11.71
C ASP A 285 3.28 23.63 12.35
N GLU A 286 4.14 22.68 11.98
CA GLU A 286 5.58 22.67 12.22
C GLU A 286 6.24 22.77 10.84
N ARG A 287 6.58 24.00 10.44
CA ARG A 287 7.12 24.27 9.11
C ARG A 287 8.60 23.95 9.02
N GLU A 288 9.00 23.26 7.96
CA GLU A 288 10.39 22.86 7.74
C GLU A 288 11.30 24.06 7.41
N ASP A 289 10.73 25.14 6.87
CA ASP A 289 11.46 26.38 6.54
C ASP A 289 11.81 27.26 7.76
N GLY A 290 11.31 26.89 8.95
CA GLY A 290 11.52 27.64 10.19
C GLY A 290 10.63 28.89 10.35
N SER A 291 9.67 29.12 9.46
CA SER A 291 8.72 30.23 9.57
C SER A 291 7.73 30.01 10.73
N ALA A 292 7.11 31.11 11.19
CA ALA A 292 6.15 31.05 12.30
C ALA A 292 4.96 30.15 11.96
N ALA A 293 4.48 29.42 12.98
CA ALA A 293 3.40 28.48 12.81
C ALA A 293 2.05 29.17 12.48
N LYS A 294 1.21 28.44 11.75
CA LYS A 294 -0.21 28.73 11.55
C LYS A 294 -1.09 27.74 12.30
N LEU A 295 -2.19 28.24 12.84
CA LEU A 295 -3.19 27.48 13.57
C LEU A 295 -4.50 27.44 12.77
N TYR A 296 -5.03 26.24 12.63
CA TYR A 296 -6.27 25.97 11.92
C TYR A 296 -7.26 25.28 12.83
N MET A 297 -8.56 25.53 12.62
CA MET A 297 -9.65 24.80 13.25
C MET A 297 -10.51 24.10 12.19
N ASN A 298 -10.96 22.88 12.49
CA ASN A 298 -11.90 22.16 11.63
C ASN A 298 -13.32 22.65 11.92
N GLY A 299 -14.03 23.09 10.88
CA GLY A 299 -15.33 23.75 11.04
C GLY A 299 -15.21 25.15 11.66
N ASP A 300 -16.21 25.51 12.46
CA ASP A 300 -16.27 26.78 13.19
C ASP A 300 -16.93 26.55 14.58
N ARG A 301 -16.80 27.50 15.50
CA ARG A 301 -17.37 27.43 16.84
C ARG A 301 -17.87 28.79 17.30
N GLY A 302 -18.85 28.81 18.18
CA GLY A 302 -19.43 30.07 18.66
C GLY A 302 -20.30 29.90 19.89
N VAL A 303 -20.96 31.00 20.24
CA VAL A 303 -22.01 31.05 21.26
C VAL A 303 -23.25 31.55 20.55
N GLN A 304 -24.37 30.87 20.73
CA GLN A 304 -25.62 31.27 20.11
C GLN A 304 -25.93 32.75 20.41
N ASN A 305 -26.25 33.52 19.38
CA ASN A 305 -26.60 34.93 19.50
C ASN A 305 -27.73 35.28 18.52
N ASP A 306 -28.91 35.61 19.05
CA ASP A 306 -30.09 36.08 18.31
C ASP A 306 -30.51 37.42 18.90
N SER A 307 -29.74 38.47 18.61
CA SER A 307 -29.98 39.80 19.16
C SER A 307 -31.26 40.42 18.57
N VAL A 308 -31.69 39.98 17.37
CA VAL A 308 -33.01 40.22 16.80
C VAL A 308 -33.98 39.13 17.25
N SER A 309 -34.45 39.23 18.50
CA SER A 309 -35.33 38.23 19.15
C SER A 309 -36.40 37.64 18.21
N GLY A 310 -36.24 36.36 17.84
CA GLY A 310 -37.26 35.59 17.14
C GLY A 310 -36.79 34.80 15.92
N SER A 311 -35.50 34.85 15.57
CA SER A 311 -34.94 34.02 14.50
C SER A 311 -34.52 32.64 15.01
N GLN A 312 -34.11 32.53 16.28
CA GLN A 312 -33.79 31.27 16.94
C GLN A 312 -35.05 30.40 17.12
N SER A 313 -34.96 29.14 16.73
CA SER A 313 -36.05 28.17 16.77
C SER A 313 -35.56 26.75 17.10
N VAL A 314 -36.46 25.77 17.12
CA VAL A 314 -36.10 24.36 17.29
C VAL A 314 -35.39 23.77 16.07
N SER A 315 -35.59 24.33 14.88
CA SER A 315 -35.08 23.78 13.61
C SER A 315 -33.85 24.53 13.08
N ASN A 316 -33.33 25.51 13.82
CA ASN A 316 -32.14 26.27 13.43
C ASN A 316 -31.27 26.64 14.65
N LEU A 317 -30.06 27.12 14.39
CA LEU A 317 -29.21 27.81 15.35
C LEU A 317 -28.78 29.13 14.72
N VAL A 318 -29.04 30.24 15.40
CA VAL A 318 -28.72 31.59 14.94
C VAL A 318 -27.56 32.15 15.77
N ASP A 319 -26.54 32.64 15.06
CA ASP A 319 -25.39 33.35 15.62
C ASP A 319 -25.07 34.57 14.73
N GLU A 320 -25.62 35.72 15.12
CA GLU A 320 -25.46 36.99 14.40
C GLU A 320 -24.03 37.57 14.47
N ASP A 321 -23.13 37.00 15.28
CA ASP A 321 -21.70 37.37 15.28
C ASP A 321 -20.92 36.70 14.13
N LYS A 322 -21.58 35.84 13.35
CA LYS A 322 -20.98 35.08 12.25
C LYS A 322 -21.23 35.70 10.87
N SER A 323 -20.39 35.30 9.92
CA SER A 323 -20.44 35.75 8.52
C SER A 323 -20.01 34.61 7.61
N TRP A 324 -20.76 33.51 7.64
CA TRP A 324 -20.49 32.33 6.83
C TRP A 324 -20.82 32.55 5.35
N VAL A 325 -20.12 31.82 4.49
CA VAL A 325 -20.53 31.67 3.09
C VAL A 325 -21.74 30.74 3.06
N ALA A 326 -22.76 31.07 2.27
CA ALA A 326 -23.96 30.25 2.14
C ALA A 326 -23.60 28.81 1.74
N ASP A 327 -24.26 27.83 2.37
CA ASP A 327 -24.09 26.39 2.17
C ASP A 327 -22.68 25.81 2.41
N ARG A 328 -21.74 26.61 2.94
CA ARG A 328 -20.38 26.13 3.29
C ARG A 328 -20.39 24.97 4.29
N TRP A 329 -21.37 24.92 5.19
CA TRP A 329 -21.49 23.91 6.24
C TRP A 329 -22.53 22.83 5.91
N ALA A 330 -23.08 22.80 4.69
CA ALA A 330 -24.01 21.77 4.28
C ALA A 330 -23.37 20.37 4.39
N GLY A 331 -24.07 19.43 5.05
CA GLY A 331 -23.57 18.08 5.31
C GLY A 331 -22.63 17.95 6.52
N ALA A 332 -22.18 19.06 7.12
CA ALA A 332 -21.45 19.06 8.37
C ALA A 332 -22.40 18.79 9.57
N TRP A 333 -21.85 18.68 10.77
CA TRP A 333 -22.62 18.48 11.99
C TRP A 333 -22.37 19.60 12.98
N VAL A 334 -23.40 19.99 13.73
CA VAL A 334 -23.28 20.90 14.86
C VAL A 334 -23.53 20.15 16.16
N ARG A 335 -22.71 20.41 17.19
CA ARG A 335 -22.89 19.88 18.54
C ARG A 335 -22.87 20.99 19.57
N ILE A 336 -23.68 20.85 20.60
CA ILE A 336 -23.68 21.74 21.75
C ILE A 336 -22.72 21.20 22.80
N VAL A 337 -21.68 21.97 23.10
CA VAL A 337 -20.57 21.56 23.98
C VAL A 337 -20.77 21.96 25.43
N SER A 338 -21.53 23.03 25.68
CA SER A 338 -21.94 23.45 27.02
C SER A 338 -23.14 24.39 26.95
N GLY A 339 -23.85 24.55 28.07
CA GLY A 339 -24.99 25.45 28.18
C GLY A 339 -26.32 24.79 27.86
N SER A 340 -27.34 25.58 27.49
CA SER A 340 -28.66 25.03 27.18
C SER A 340 -28.58 24.05 26.00
N GLY A 341 -29.11 22.83 26.20
CA GLY A 341 -29.10 21.79 25.19
C GLY A 341 -27.81 20.99 25.04
N GLU A 342 -26.87 21.08 25.99
CA GLU A 342 -25.59 20.33 26.00
C GLU A 342 -25.75 18.84 25.66
N GLY A 343 -24.84 18.35 24.81
CA GLY A 343 -24.79 16.96 24.36
C GLY A 343 -25.67 16.64 23.15
N GLN A 344 -26.54 17.57 22.72
CA GLN A 344 -27.27 17.41 21.47
C GLN A 344 -26.37 17.65 20.26
N GLN A 345 -26.63 16.90 19.19
CA GLN A 345 -25.93 16.98 17.92
C GLN A 345 -26.93 16.87 16.76
N ARG A 346 -26.71 17.63 15.68
CA ARG A 346 -27.61 17.67 14.50
C ARG A 346 -26.81 17.78 13.21
N LEU A 347 -27.31 17.12 12.17
CA LEU A 347 -26.85 17.31 10.79
C LEU A 347 -27.27 18.70 10.31
N LEU A 348 -26.38 19.39 9.61
CA LEU A 348 -26.67 20.65 8.93
C LEU A 348 -27.12 20.38 7.50
N GLU A 349 -28.33 20.83 7.16
CA GLU A 349 -28.84 20.74 5.78
C GLU A 349 -28.27 21.87 4.92
N SER A 350 -28.21 23.08 5.50
CA SER A 350 -27.71 24.29 4.86
C SER A 350 -27.31 25.33 5.90
N ASN A 351 -26.70 26.42 5.44
CA ASN A 351 -26.47 27.60 6.27
C ASN A 351 -26.59 28.89 5.45
N THR A 352 -27.04 29.96 6.11
CA THR A 352 -26.90 31.35 5.64
C THR A 352 -25.62 31.95 6.23
N ALA A 353 -25.50 33.28 6.21
CA ALA A 353 -24.38 34.00 6.81
C ALA A 353 -24.30 33.87 8.34
N ASP A 354 -25.44 33.64 9.01
CA ASP A 354 -25.59 33.71 10.46
C ASP A 354 -26.49 32.59 11.03
N THR A 355 -27.08 31.77 10.18
CA THR A 355 -28.06 30.76 10.58
C THR A 355 -27.69 29.39 10.06
N LEU A 356 -27.64 28.41 10.96
CA LEU A 356 -27.50 26.99 10.65
C LEU A 356 -28.89 26.36 10.58
N VAL A 357 -29.21 25.68 9.48
CA VAL A 357 -30.47 24.96 9.30
C VAL A 357 -30.24 23.47 9.54
N LEU A 358 -31.08 22.87 10.40
CA LEU A 358 -30.87 21.52 10.92
C LEU A 358 -31.72 20.50 10.16
N GLY A 359 -31.20 19.28 9.98
CA GLY A 359 -31.96 18.16 9.43
C GLY A 359 -32.93 17.51 10.43
N ALA A 360 -32.87 17.89 11.71
CA ALA A 360 -33.82 17.48 12.74
C ALA A 360 -33.90 18.53 13.84
N ASP A 361 -35.09 18.68 14.43
CA ASP A 361 -35.33 19.65 15.50
C ASP A 361 -34.50 19.35 16.76
N TRP A 362 -34.07 20.39 17.46
CA TRP A 362 -33.55 20.30 18.82
C TRP A 362 -34.63 19.81 19.79
N ASP A 363 -34.26 18.93 20.71
CA ASP A 363 -35.11 18.51 21.82
C ASP A 363 -35.21 19.63 22.88
N VAL A 364 -34.08 20.33 23.09
CA VAL A 364 -34.00 21.55 23.90
C VAL A 364 -33.46 22.66 23.03
N THR A 365 -34.26 23.71 22.81
CA THR A 365 -33.90 24.87 22.00
C THR A 365 -32.66 25.57 22.59
N PRO A 366 -31.61 25.83 21.77
CA PRO A 366 -30.48 26.66 22.14
C PRO A 366 -30.89 28.05 22.63
N ASP A 367 -30.10 28.60 23.55
CA ASP A 367 -30.21 29.98 24.01
C ASP A 367 -28.81 30.63 24.08
N ASN A 368 -28.74 31.87 24.54
CA ASN A 368 -27.50 32.65 24.59
C ASN A 368 -26.43 32.11 25.57
N THR A 369 -26.68 30.99 26.23
CA THR A 369 -25.67 30.26 27.02
C THR A 369 -25.10 29.05 26.28
N THR A 370 -25.66 28.70 25.12
CA THR A 370 -25.30 27.56 24.29
C THR A 370 -23.99 27.83 23.54
N ASN A 371 -22.93 27.13 23.95
CA ASN A 371 -21.69 27.06 23.17
C ASN A 371 -21.79 25.89 22.19
N TYR A 372 -21.47 26.14 20.92
CA TYR A 372 -21.57 25.14 19.87
C TYR A 372 -20.28 25.01 19.05
N VAL A 373 -20.13 23.85 18.42
CA VAL A 373 -19.03 23.52 17.52
C VAL A 373 -19.61 22.87 16.27
N ILE A 374 -19.21 23.35 15.10
CA ILE A 374 -19.40 22.71 13.80
C ILE A 374 -18.22 21.77 13.57
N TYR A 375 -18.49 20.51 13.25
CA TYR A 375 -17.50 19.45 13.08
C TYR A 375 -17.91 18.49 11.96
N ALA A 376 -17.08 17.48 11.70
CA ALA A 376 -17.29 16.53 10.62
C ALA A 376 -17.42 17.21 9.25
N THR A 377 -16.53 18.17 8.98
CA THR A 377 -16.35 18.83 7.68
C THR A 377 -14.93 18.65 7.15
N ASP A 378 -14.73 18.76 5.83
CA ASP A 378 -13.44 18.86 5.16
C ASP A 378 -12.85 20.29 5.22
N GLU A 379 -13.65 21.27 5.62
CA GLU A 379 -13.29 22.68 5.73
C GLU A 379 -12.49 23.00 7.00
N TRP A 380 -11.37 23.71 6.82
CA TRP A 380 -10.55 24.28 7.88
C TRP A 380 -10.48 25.79 7.78
N ALA A 381 -10.55 26.47 8.92
CA ALA A 381 -10.40 27.92 9.03
C ALA A 381 -9.06 28.27 9.67
N ASP A 382 -8.32 29.20 9.06
CA ASP A 382 -7.12 29.82 9.66
C ASP A 382 -7.58 30.74 10.81
N ILE A 383 -7.14 30.43 12.03
CA ILE A 383 -7.40 31.20 13.26
C ILE A 383 -6.10 31.67 13.90
N THR A 384 -5.03 31.76 13.11
CA THR A 384 -3.74 32.26 13.57
C THR A 384 -3.91 33.69 14.11
N PRO A 385 -3.38 34.01 15.31
CA PRO A 385 -3.53 35.34 15.88
C PRO A 385 -2.91 36.40 14.97
N ASP A 386 -3.70 37.39 14.57
CA ASP A 386 -3.29 38.49 13.70
C ASP A 386 -2.69 39.68 14.47
N SER A 387 -2.85 39.68 15.80
CA SER A 387 -2.42 40.74 16.71
C SER A 387 -2.20 40.19 18.13
N GLY A 388 -1.45 40.93 18.97
CA GLY A 388 -1.14 40.51 20.34
C GLY A 388 0.00 39.50 20.43
N ASP A 389 -0.13 38.49 21.30
CA ASP A 389 0.84 37.40 21.40
C ASP A 389 0.66 36.42 20.23
N GLN A 390 1.73 36.23 19.45
CA GLN A 390 1.72 35.50 18.20
C GLN A 390 2.71 34.33 18.19
N PHE A 391 2.50 33.39 17.28
CA PHE A 391 3.52 32.41 16.94
C PHE A 391 4.76 33.13 16.40
N SER A 392 5.92 32.76 16.94
CA SER A 392 7.22 33.34 16.56
C SER A 392 8.18 32.31 15.97
N ALA A 393 7.82 31.03 16.03
CA ALA A 393 8.57 29.92 15.47
C ALA A 393 7.62 28.74 15.14
N PRO A 394 8.08 27.68 14.46
CA PRO A 394 7.30 26.46 14.27
C PRO A 394 6.91 25.82 15.62
N VAL A 395 5.77 25.14 15.65
CA VAL A 395 5.31 24.43 16.85
C VAL A 395 5.76 22.98 16.82
N SER A 396 6.64 22.58 17.74
CA SER A 396 7.22 21.22 17.80
C SER A 396 6.38 20.23 18.61
N SER A 397 5.50 20.71 19.48
CA SER A 397 4.67 19.87 20.35
C SER A 397 3.48 20.66 20.92
N VAL A 398 2.35 19.97 21.08
CA VAL A 398 1.10 20.54 21.62
C VAL A 398 0.61 19.71 22.79
N VAL A 399 0.09 20.37 23.81
CA VAL A 399 -0.57 19.71 24.93
C VAL A 399 -1.80 20.48 25.39
N VAL A 400 -2.80 19.77 25.90
CA VAL A 400 -4.05 20.35 26.42
C VAL A 400 -4.19 19.99 27.90
N PHE A 401 -4.48 20.97 28.74
CA PHE A 401 -4.76 20.81 30.17
C PHE A 401 -5.70 21.92 30.65
N ASN A 402 -6.63 21.63 31.56
CA ASN A 402 -7.57 22.61 32.14
C ASN A 402 -8.25 23.53 31.09
N ASP A 403 -8.66 22.97 29.93
CA ASP A 403 -9.23 23.71 28.79
C ASP A 403 -8.33 24.83 28.23
N ILE A 404 -7.01 24.67 28.43
CA ILE A 404 -5.94 25.51 27.88
C ILE A 404 -5.04 24.63 27.02
N VAL A 405 -4.68 25.14 25.86
CA VAL A 405 -3.70 24.54 24.97
C VAL A 405 -2.37 25.25 25.16
N ALA A 406 -1.28 24.51 25.25
CA ALA A 406 0.08 25.05 25.27
C ALA A 406 0.88 24.53 24.07
N PHE A 407 1.49 25.45 23.34
CA PHE A 407 2.27 25.20 22.13
C PHE A 407 3.76 25.38 22.43
N ALA A 408 4.54 24.31 22.30
CA ALA A 408 6.00 24.34 22.37
C ALA A 408 6.57 24.90 21.06
N GLN A 409 7.40 25.94 21.14
CA GLN A 409 8.01 26.61 19.97
C GLN A 409 9.54 26.50 19.98
N GLY A 410 10.05 25.40 20.54
CA GLY A 410 11.49 25.18 20.76
C GLY A 410 12.09 26.10 21.83
N GLN A 411 13.42 26.25 21.78
CA GLN A 411 14.18 27.16 22.66
C GLN A 411 14.32 28.58 22.10
N ALA A 412 13.88 28.81 20.86
CA ALA A 412 13.94 30.12 20.23
C ALA A 412 12.82 31.05 20.75
N ALA A 413 11.61 30.51 20.92
CA ALA A 413 10.42 31.26 21.32
C ALA A 413 9.81 30.71 22.63
N ASN A 414 8.96 31.53 23.24
CA ASN A 414 8.24 31.14 24.45
C ASN A 414 7.08 30.20 24.10
N VAL A 415 6.64 29.41 25.08
CA VAL A 415 5.42 28.61 24.96
C VAL A 415 4.23 29.55 24.80
N LEU A 416 3.43 29.36 23.75
CA LEU A 416 2.20 30.12 23.56
C LEU A 416 1.02 29.34 24.13
N LYS A 417 0.12 29.99 24.88
CA LYS A 417 -1.12 29.38 25.37
C LYS A 417 -2.32 29.89 24.59
N MET A 418 -3.33 29.04 24.43
CA MET A 418 -4.61 29.39 23.84
C MET A 418 -5.77 28.83 24.67
N ARG A 419 -6.87 29.58 24.74
CA ARG A 419 -8.18 29.09 25.19
C ARG A 419 -9.28 29.62 24.29
N PHE A 420 -10.47 29.05 24.37
CA PHE A 420 -11.67 29.68 23.84
C PHE A 420 -12.36 30.49 24.94
N ASN A 421 -12.62 31.77 24.68
CA ASN A 421 -13.29 32.67 25.61
C ASN A 421 -14.71 32.95 25.14
N ALA A 422 -15.65 32.13 25.60
CA ALA A 422 -17.07 32.27 25.31
C ALA A 422 -17.67 33.60 25.83
N ALA A 423 -17.01 34.27 26.78
CA ALA A 423 -17.46 35.54 27.34
C ALA A 423 -16.86 36.78 26.64
N ALA A 424 -16.00 36.59 25.63
CA ALA A 424 -15.56 37.69 24.78
C ALA A 424 -16.72 38.23 23.93
N SER A 425 -16.59 39.46 23.42
CA SER A 425 -17.61 40.10 22.58
C SER A 425 -16.97 40.63 21.28
N PRO A 426 -17.08 39.90 20.16
CA PRO A 426 -17.69 38.56 20.02
C PRO A 426 -16.84 37.45 20.68
N PRO A 427 -17.41 36.25 20.94
CA PRO A 427 -16.66 35.09 21.43
C PRO A 427 -15.47 34.76 20.53
N ALA A 428 -14.29 34.56 21.13
CA ALA A 428 -13.03 34.45 20.39
C ALA A 428 -12.00 33.56 21.10
N HIS A 429 -10.94 33.20 20.37
CA HIS A 429 -9.77 32.56 20.94
C HIS A 429 -8.84 33.61 21.55
N ASP A 430 -8.50 33.45 22.83
CA ASP A 430 -7.51 34.28 23.50
C ASP A 430 -6.14 33.59 23.43
N PHE A 431 -5.08 34.40 23.26
CA PHE A 431 -3.68 33.94 23.25
C PHE A 431 -2.88 34.64 24.36
N ASP A 432 -1.96 33.91 24.99
CA ASP A 432 -1.11 34.41 26.09
C ASP A 432 0.26 33.75 26.06
N ALA A 433 1.32 34.54 25.93
CA ALA A 433 2.69 34.02 25.94
C ALA A 433 3.17 33.69 27.36
N ASP A 434 3.59 32.44 27.57
CA ASP A 434 4.27 32.07 28.81
C ASP A 434 5.67 32.71 28.87
N SER A 435 6.28 32.79 30.06
CA SER A 435 7.69 33.14 30.22
C SER A 435 8.66 31.99 29.95
N ASN A 436 8.15 30.76 29.88
CA ASN A 436 8.94 29.54 29.72
C ASN A 436 9.10 29.13 28.26
N LYS A 437 10.14 28.32 28.01
CA LYS A 437 10.45 27.72 26.71
C LYS A 437 10.45 26.20 26.82
N ALA A 438 10.15 25.51 25.73
CA ALA A 438 10.10 24.05 25.66
C ALA A 438 10.24 23.56 24.21
N ASP A 439 10.95 22.46 24.01
CA ASP A 439 10.97 21.75 22.71
C ASP A 439 9.86 20.71 22.62
N LEU A 440 9.57 20.03 23.75
CA LEU A 440 8.46 19.08 23.83
C LEU A 440 7.66 19.36 25.09
N LEU A 441 6.35 19.20 25.00
CA LEU A 441 5.42 19.25 26.13
C LEU A 441 4.62 17.95 26.20
N TYR A 442 4.28 17.54 27.42
CA TYR A 442 3.48 16.35 27.64
C TYR A 442 2.74 16.42 28.97
N VAL A 443 1.48 16.00 29.01
CA VAL A 443 0.71 15.89 30.26
C VAL A 443 0.74 14.44 30.70
N PHE A 444 1.31 14.21 31.87
CA PHE A 444 1.37 12.91 32.50
C PHE A 444 0.52 12.92 33.77
N TYR A 445 -0.31 11.88 33.94
CA TYR A 445 -1.06 11.68 35.18
C TYR A 445 -0.26 10.75 36.10
N ASP A 446 0.37 11.34 37.10
CA ASP A 446 1.06 10.60 38.14
C ASP A 446 0.04 10.08 39.17
N PRO A 447 0.13 8.81 39.61
CA PRO A 447 -0.79 8.26 40.60
C PRO A 447 -0.81 9.02 41.94
N ASP A 448 0.30 9.64 42.34
CA ASP A 448 0.45 10.33 43.61
C ASP A 448 0.24 11.86 43.47
N ASP A 449 0.83 12.46 42.43
CA ASP A 449 0.83 13.92 42.20
C ASP A 449 -0.29 14.42 41.28
N GLY A 450 -1.07 13.52 40.68
CA GLY A 450 -2.12 13.84 39.71
C GLY A 450 -1.57 14.34 38.37
N ALA A 451 -2.33 15.19 37.67
CA ALA A 451 -1.92 15.71 36.36
C ALA A 451 -0.73 16.67 36.49
N GLN A 452 0.33 16.42 35.72
CA GLN A 452 1.56 17.20 35.69
C GLN A 452 1.92 17.55 34.23
N VAL A 453 2.32 18.80 33.98
CA VAL A 453 2.83 19.25 32.69
C VAL A 453 4.35 19.10 32.68
N TRP A 454 4.85 18.22 31.83
CA TRP A 454 6.27 17.99 31.62
C TRP A 454 6.76 18.76 30.40
N ARG A 455 7.96 19.32 30.50
CA ARG A 455 8.70 19.86 29.36
C ARG A 455 10.01 19.11 29.17
N ALA A 456 10.43 19.01 27.91
CA ALA A 456 11.80 18.67 27.56
C ALA A 456 12.52 19.88 26.95
N SER A 457 13.79 20.05 27.30
CA SER A 457 14.69 21.01 26.66
C SER A 457 15.82 20.27 25.97
N ASN A 458 15.96 20.49 24.67
CA ASN A 458 17.02 19.95 23.83
C ASN A 458 18.30 20.80 23.90
N ASP A 459 18.29 22.02 24.41
CA ASP A 459 19.56 22.78 24.58
C ASP A 459 20.44 22.19 25.68
N VAL A 460 19.82 21.69 26.75
CA VAL A 460 20.50 21.13 27.95
C VAL A 460 20.18 19.65 28.23
N LYS A 461 19.36 19.01 27.37
CA LYS A 461 18.90 17.61 27.50
C LYS A 461 18.29 17.28 28.87
N THR A 462 17.45 18.19 29.37
CA THR A 462 16.76 18.02 30.65
C THR A 462 15.25 17.91 30.48
N VAL A 463 14.61 17.27 31.45
CA VAL A 463 13.16 17.32 31.64
C VAL A 463 12.80 17.97 32.98
N SER A 464 11.64 18.61 33.05
CA SER A 464 11.13 19.20 34.30
C SER A 464 9.62 19.22 34.28
N ARG A 465 8.98 19.13 35.45
CA ARG A 465 7.51 19.16 35.60
C ARG A 465 7.01 20.45 36.25
N SER A 466 5.76 20.79 35.95
CA SER A 466 4.97 21.85 36.57
C SER A 466 3.57 21.32 36.86
N ASN A 467 2.93 21.83 37.91
CA ASN A 467 1.48 21.67 38.06
C ASN A 467 0.76 22.43 36.93
N PRO A 468 -0.38 21.91 36.42
CA PRO A 468 -1.25 22.64 35.51
C PRO A 468 -1.70 23.97 36.13
N THR A 469 -1.64 25.05 35.35
CA THR A 469 -2.01 26.39 35.82
C THR A 469 -3.40 26.80 35.31
N LEU A 470 -3.92 27.90 35.87
CA LEU A 470 -5.10 28.59 35.34
C LEU A 470 -4.68 29.58 34.24
N TRP A 471 -5.65 30.05 33.47
CA TRP A 471 -5.41 31.06 32.43
C TRP A 471 -4.76 32.33 32.99
N GLY A 472 -3.82 32.91 32.23
CA GLY A 472 -3.06 34.10 32.61
C GLY A 472 -1.97 33.86 33.68
N ILE A 473 -1.74 32.62 34.09
CA ILE A 473 -0.65 32.24 35.01
C ILE A 473 0.39 31.41 34.23
N ASN A 474 1.66 31.77 34.38
CA ASN A 474 2.78 31.05 33.76
C ASN A 474 3.06 29.73 34.48
N LEU A 475 3.46 28.72 33.71
CA LEU A 475 3.90 27.44 34.24
C LEU A 475 5.13 27.61 35.14
N SER A 476 5.18 26.90 36.26
CA SER A 476 6.28 26.99 37.22
C SER A 476 6.98 25.65 37.32
N PHE A 477 7.99 25.45 36.47
CA PHE A 477 8.73 24.19 36.42
C PHE A 477 9.68 24.02 37.60
N ALA A 478 9.68 22.80 38.16
CA ALA A 478 10.59 22.36 39.21
C ALA A 478 12.04 22.19 38.71
N THR A 479 12.91 21.69 39.58
CA THR A 479 14.31 21.40 39.26
C THR A 479 14.43 20.49 38.03
N ALA A 480 15.32 20.86 37.11
CA ALA A 480 15.55 20.11 35.89
C ALA A 480 16.31 18.79 36.16
N ILE A 481 15.92 17.73 35.46
CA ILE A 481 16.47 16.38 35.56
C ILE A 481 17.25 16.08 34.28
N GLU A 482 18.53 15.73 34.40
CA GLU A 482 19.40 15.42 33.26
C GLU A 482 19.10 14.03 32.68
N ILE A 483 18.99 13.94 31.34
CA ILE A 483 18.68 12.69 30.63
C ILE A 483 19.84 12.30 29.72
N GLY A 484 20.85 11.65 30.30
CA GLY A 484 22.02 11.15 29.58
C GLY A 484 22.92 12.27 29.05
N GLU A 485 23.73 11.95 28.03
CA GLU A 485 24.69 12.91 27.46
C GLU A 485 24.05 13.90 26.47
N ASP A 486 24.72 15.05 26.28
CA ASP A 486 24.28 16.15 25.41
C ASP A 486 24.27 15.81 23.91
N SER A 487 24.95 14.73 23.52
CA SER A 487 25.23 14.41 22.11
C SER A 487 24.00 13.93 21.31
N ALA A 488 22.90 13.59 21.96
CA ALA A 488 21.70 13.01 21.37
C ALA A 488 20.44 13.79 21.81
N PRO A 489 19.57 14.24 20.88
CA PRO A 489 18.34 14.94 21.26
C PRO A 489 17.28 13.99 21.85
N ILE A 490 16.42 14.57 22.68
CA ILE A 490 15.16 14.00 23.15
C ILE A 490 14.15 14.16 22.01
N THR A 491 13.53 13.05 21.62
CA THR A 491 12.63 12.98 20.47
C THR A 491 11.16 12.88 20.88
N ARG A 492 10.86 12.25 22.02
CA ARG A 492 9.48 12.05 22.47
C ARG A 492 9.37 11.86 23.98
N LEU A 493 8.26 12.31 24.52
CA LEU A 493 7.74 11.97 25.84
C LEU A 493 6.48 11.11 25.68
N VAL A 494 6.35 10.04 26.45
CA VAL A 494 5.18 9.14 26.39
C VAL A 494 4.94 8.51 27.75
N ASP A 495 3.69 8.28 28.12
CA ASP A 495 3.33 7.54 29.32
C ASP A 495 3.32 6.03 29.06
N TYR A 496 3.90 5.24 29.95
CA TYR A 496 3.78 3.78 29.89
C TYR A 496 4.02 3.14 31.26
N ASN A 497 3.12 2.22 31.66
CA ASN A 497 3.17 1.53 32.96
C ASN A 497 3.30 2.47 34.17
N TYR A 498 2.49 3.54 34.21
CA TYR A 498 2.49 4.54 35.28
C TYR A 498 3.82 5.30 35.44
N GLN A 499 4.63 5.35 34.39
CA GLN A 499 5.89 6.07 34.39
C GLN A 499 6.01 6.92 33.13
N LEU A 500 6.73 8.04 33.23
CA LEU A 500 7.04 8.87 32.08
C LEU A 500 8.29 8.30 31.37
N TRP A 501 8.11 7.92 30.11
CA TRP A 501 9.17 7.46 29.24
C TRP A 501 9.69 8.61 28.38
N ILE A 502 11.01 8.69 28.30
CA ILE A 502 11.73 9.72 27.56
C ILE A 502 12.59 9.00 26.52
N LEU A 503 12.25 9.21 25.25
CA LEU A 503 12.95 8.62 24.13
C LEU A 503 13.98 9.61 23.58
N LYS A 504 15.17 9.09 23.32
CA LYS A 504 16.26 9.78 22.64
C LYS A 504 16.68 8.97 21.41
N THR A 505 17.41 9.63 20.52
CA THR A 505 17.97 8.99 19.31
C THR A 505 18.93 7.83 19.60
N ASP A 506 19.51 7.77 20.80
CA ASP A 506 20.53 6.79 21.21
C ASP A 506 20.12 5.92 22.42
N SER A 507 19.06 6.29 23.14
CA SER A 507 18.72 5.69 24.44
C SER A 507 17.27 5.94 24.84
N ALA A 508 16.75 5.11 25.73
CA ALA A 508 15.44 5.29 26.34
C ALA A 508 15.59 5.40 27.86
N TRP A 509 14.81 6.28 28.47
CA TRP A 509 14.86 6.58 29.90
C TRP A 509 13.46 6.57 30.48
N VAL A 510 13.39 6.32 31.79
CA VAL A 510 12.14 6.37 32.55
C VAL A 510 12.33 7.26 33.75
N ILE A 511 11.35 8.12 34.03
CA ILE A 511 11.28 8.85 35.29
C ILE A 511 10.58 7.97 36.31
N ASP A 512 11.27 7.79 37.45
CA ASP A 512 10.74 7.11 38.62
C ASP A 512 11.00 7.97 39.85
N LYS A 513 10.36 7.64 40.97
CA LYS A 513 10.58 8.32 42.24
C LYS A 513 11.64 7.58 43.07
N ASP A 514 12.52 8.34 43.73
CA ASP A 514 13.45 7.79 44.70
C ASP A 514 12.74 7.52 46.05
N ALA A 515 13.47 6.97 47.04
CA ALA A 515 12.90 6.68 48.36
C ALA A 515 12.45 7.94 49.13
N ASN A 516 12.80 9.13 48.66
CA ASN A 516 12.44 10.43 49.23
C ASN A 516 11.44 11.19 48.34
N ASP A 517 10.78 10.51 47.40
CA ASP A 517 9.78 11.10 46.49
C ASP A 517 10.37 12.17 45.53
N ASN A 518 11.67 12.12 45.26
CA ASN A 518 12.30 12.95 44.23
C ASN A 518 12.27 12.24 42.88
N ASP A 519 11.99 13.00 41.83
CA ASP A 519 12.03 12.52 40.46
C ASP A 519 13.48 12.18 40.05
N ILE A 520 13.71 10.94 39.63
CA ILE A 520 15.01 10.44 39.16
C ILE A 520 14.89 9.76 37.79
N ALA A 521 15.90 9.96 36.94
CA ALA A 521 15.96 9.31 35.62
C ALA A 521 16.71 7.97 35.67
N ARG A 522 16.12 6.93 35.08
CA ARG A 522 16.74 5.60 34.94
C ARG A 522 16.88 5.21 33.47
N LYS A 523 18.09 4.86 33.04
CA LYS A 523 18.39 4.42 31.67
C LYS A 523 17.93 2.98 31.46
N LEU A 524 17.24 2.73 30.35
CA LEU A 524 16.93 1.40 29.86
C LEU A 524 17.97 0.93 28.85
N ASN A 525 18.55 -0.24 29.09
CA ASN A 525 19.59 -0.81 28.23
C ASN A 525 18.96 -1.65 27.10
N LEU A 526 18.30 -0.98 26.15
CA LEU A 526 17.62 -1.61 25.01
C LEU A 526 18.53 -1.84 23.79
N GLY A 527 19.83 -1.53 23.89
CA GLY A 527 20.77 -1.64 22.77
C GLY A 527 20.70 -0.52 21.73
N LEU A 528 19.84 0.49 21.94
CA LEU A 528 19.69 1.65 21.04
C LEU A 528 20.99 2.44 20.83
N SER A 529 21.94 2.36 21.77
CA SER A 529 23.24 3.02 21.62
C SER A 529 24.09 2.43 20.48
N ALA A 530 23.87 1.15 20.13
CA ALA A 530 24.52 0.51 18.98
C ALA A 530 23.83 0.84 17.65
N LEU A 531 22.55 1.23 17.70
CA LEU A 531 21.70 1.57 16.56
C LEU A 531 21.30 3.04 16.62
N ARG A 532 22.26 3.94 16.88
CA ARG A 532 21.99 5.38 16.98
C ARG A 532 21.50 5.91 15.64
N ASP A 533 20.31 6.48 15.64
CA ASP A 533 19.65 7.01 14.45
C ASP A 533 18.79 8.22 14.84
N VAL A 534 18.79 9.27 14.00
CA VAL A 534 17.93 10.45 14.20
C VAL A 534 16.45 10.11 14.16
N ARG A 535 16.08 8.95 13.58
CA ARG A 535 14.72 8.45 13.41
C ARG A 535 14.19 7.65 14.59
N ASN A 536 15.06 7.30 15.54
CA ASN A 536 14.66 6.56 16.74
C ASN A 536 13.75 7.42 17.61
N GLY A 537 12.60 6.86 17.99
CA GLY A 537 11.67 7.50 18.90
C GLY A 537 11.00 8.76 18.34
N LEU A 538 10.93 8.95 17.02
CA LEU A 538 10.16 10.05 16.40
C LEU A 538 8.65 9.86 16.60
N ALA A 539 8.20 8.61 16.52
CA ALA A 539 6.83 8.21 16.78
C ALA A 539 6.80 7.18 17.91
N ALA A 540 5.88 7.37 18.86
CA ALA A 540 5.61 6.41 19.93
C ALA A 540 4.13 6.45 20.34
N THR A 541 3.58 5.29 20.68
CA THR A 541 2.22 5.15 21.21
C THR A 541 2.09 3.90 22.08
N VAL A 542 1.09 3.88 22.96
CA VAL A 542 0.74 2.70 23.76
C VAL A 542 -0.56 2.09 23.25
N GLN A 543 -0.57 0.76 23.07
CA GLN A 543 -1.77 0.02 22.70
C GLN A 543 -1.72 -1.40 23.25
N LYS A 544 -2.86 -1.93 23.73
CA LYS A 544 -2.99 -3.28 24.31
C LYS A 544 -1.94 -3.59 25.40
N GLY A 545 -1.50 -2.58 26.15
CA GLY A 545 -0.47 -2.73 27.20
C GLY A 545 0.97 -2.85 26.69
N PHE A 546 1.21 -2.62 25.39
CA PHE A 546 2.53 -2.55 24.79
C PHE A 546 2.87 -1.11 24.41
N LEU A 547 4.14 -0.74 24.58
CA LEU A 547 4.67 0.51 24.05
C LEU A 547 5.29 0.23 22.68
N TYR A 548 4.81 0.93 21.66
CA TYR A 548 5.33 0.89 20.30
C TYR A 548 6.10 2.17 20.02
N PHE A 549 7.30 2.06 19.45
CA PHE A 549 8.08 3.24 19.02
C PHE A 549 8.98 2.92 17.83
N SER A 550 9.29 3.96 17.04
CA SER A 550 10.15 3.83 15.86
C SER A 550 11.61 3.52 16.26
N VAL A 551 12.22 2.54 15.59
CA VAL A 551 13.64 2.18 15.73
C VAL A 551 14.27 2.05 14.35
N GLY A 552 15.01 3.08 13.94
CA GLY A 552 15.55 3.23 12.58
C GLY A 552 14.42 3.21 11.57
N HIS A 553 14.40 2.18 10.74
CA HIS A 553 13.31 1.95 9.81
C HIS A 553 12.16 1.13 10.40
N SER A 554 12.37 0.36 11.48
CA SER A 554 11.39 -0.60 11.99
C SER A 554 10.55 -0.11 13.17
N LEU A 555 9.60 -0.94 13.60
CA LEU A 555 8.74 -0.72 14.76
C LEU A 555 9.19 -1.62 15.91
N GLY A 556 9.70 -1.01 16.97
CA GLY A 556 9.97 -1.69 18.22
C GLY A 556 8.69 -1.82 19.05
N ARG A 557 8.41 -3.03 19.54
CA ARG A 557 7.37 -3.29 20.54
C ARG A 557 8.03 -3.66 21.85
N MET A 558 7.85 -2.82 22.86
CA MET A 558 8.29 -3.10 24.22
C MET A 558 7.22 -3.87 24.98
N TYR A 559 7.63 -4.98 25.58
CA TYR A 559 6.84 -5.72 26.55
C TYR A 559 7.70 -6.10 27.75
N GLN A 560 7.34 -5.57 28.93
CA GLN A 560 8.09 -5.77 30.18
C GLN A 560 9.55 -5.32 30.08
N SER A 561 10.46 -6.23 29.74
CA SER A 561 11.90 -6.00 29.57
C SER A 561 12.45 -6.41 28.19
N SER A 562 11.59 -6.91 27.29
CA SER A 562 11.96 -7.29 25.93
C SER A 562 11.53 -6.23 24.93
N LEU A 563 12.41 -5.93 23.97
CA LEU A 563 12.11 -5.13 22.79
C LEU A 563 12.09 -6.07 21.58
N ASP A 564 10.90 -6.30 21.03
CA ASP A 564 10.70 -7.13 19.85
C ASP A 564 10.56 -6.27 18.59
N ASP A 565 11.10 -6.73 17.47
CA ASP A 565 10.80 -6.13 16.16
C ASP A 565 9.51 -6.72 15.57
N VAL A 566 8.53 -5.84 15.37
CA VAL A 566 7.23 -6.13 14.76
C VAL A 566 6.97 -5.27 13.52
N GLY A 567 7.95 -4.50 13.05
CA GLY A 567 7.73 -3.56 11.97
C GLY A 567 7.37 -4.22 10.64
N PRO A 568 6.81 -3.45 9.70
CA PRO A 568 6.45 -3.92 8.36
C PRO A 568 7.67 -4.32 7.51
N TRP A 569 8.87 -4.23 8.08
CA TRP A 569 10.17 -4.53 7.47
C TRP A 569 10.62 -5.97 7.74
N LYS A 570 9.93 -6.68 8.63
CA LYS A 570 10.23 -8.05 8.97
C LYS A 570 9.68 -8.99 7.90
N GLY A 571 10.58 -9.69 7.20
CA GLY A 571 10.22 -10.90 6.46
C GLY A 571 10.67 -10.98 5.02
N VAL A 572 10.66 -9.90 4.21
CA VAL A 572 10.94 -9.97 2.76
C VAL A 572 11.40 -8.61 2.19
N LEU A 573 12.06 -8.64 1.03
CA LEU A 573 12.41 -7.50 0.17
C LEU A 573 11.15 -6.77 -0.34
N ARG A 574 11.19 -5.44 -0.28
CA ARG A 574 10.13 -4.57 -0.80
C ARG A 574 10.33 -4.31 -2.30
N PRO A 575 9.29 -3.84 -3.01
CA PRO A 575 9.51 -3.09 -4.23
C PRO A 575 10.35 -1.84 -3.91
N ASP A 576 11.41 -1.59 -4.69
CA ASP A 576 12.48 -0.63 -4.35
C ASP A 576 11.99 0.79 -4.01
N LYS A 577 10.89 1.25 -4.63
CA LYS A 577 10.29 2.58 -4.43
C LYS A 577 9.40 2.71 -3.18
N ARG A 578 9.41 1.71 -2.28
CA ARG A 578 8.54 1.65 -1.07
C ARG A 578 9.32 1.70 0.25
N HIS A 579 10.56 2.18 0.21
CA HIS A 579 11.38 2.39 1.39
C HIS A 579 10.96 3.65 2.14
N GLY A 580 11.03 3.60 3.46
CA GLY A 580 10.64 4.71 4.32
C GLY A 580 10.95 4.44 5.78
N HIS A 581 10.71 5.39 6.65
CA HIS A 581 10.80 5.19 8.10
C HIS A 581 9.43 5.44 8.73
N ILE A 582 9.27 5.07 9.99
CA ILE A 582 7.99 5.27 10.69
C ILE A 582 7.93 6.72 11.19
N GLY A 583 7.11 7.54 10.51
CA GLY A 583 6.93 8.96 10.82
C GLY A 583 5.78 9.23 11.81
N ALA A 584 4.75 8.37 11.81
CA ALA A 584 3.57 8.52 12.66
C ALA A 584 3.03 7.17 13.15
N LEU A 585 2.47 7.15 14.36
CA LEU A 585 1.82 6.00 14.97
C LEU A 585 0.50 6.46 15.61
N LEU A 586 -0.58 5.71 15.37
CA LEU A 586 -1.90 6.01 15.91
C LEU A 586 -2.66 4.71 16.22
N PRO A 587 -3.12 4.49 17.45
CA PRO A 587 -4.03 3.38 17.74
C PRO A 587 -5.40 3.67 17.12
N LEU A 588 -5.88 2.74 16.29
CA LEU A 588 -7.21 2.77 15.68
C LEU A 588 -8.13 1.80 16.41
N GLY A 589 -8.90 2.33 17.34
CA GLY A 589 -9.76 1.53 18.20
C GLY A 589 -8.96 0.55 19.07
N ILE A 590 -9.54 -0.62 19.37
CA ILE A 590 -8.93 -1.60 20.28
C ILE A 590 -7.90 -2.47 19.55
N GLU A 591 -8.19 -2.87 18.31
CA GLU A 591 -7.47 -3.95 17.63
C GLU A 591 -6.32 -3.48 16.72
N TRP A 592 -6.47 -2.33 16.07
CA TRP A 592 -5.61 -1.93 14.95
C TRP A 592 -4.61 -0.84 15.33
N LEU A 593 -3.40 -0.93 14.79
CA LEU A 593 -2.37 0.10 14.90
C LEU A 593 -2.10 0.68 13.52
N ALA A 594 -2.42 1.95 13.28
CA ALA A 594 -2.05 2.64 12.05
C ALA A 594 -0.64 3.23 12.16
N VAL A 595 0.09 3.11 11.06
CA VAL A 595 1.49 3.51 10.93
C VAL A 595 1.67 4.29 9.64
N GLY A 596 2.17 5.51 9.77
CA GLY A 596 2.60 6.32 8.65
C GLY A 596 4.04 5.96 8.28
N VAL A 597 4.22 5.37 7.11
CA VAL A 597 5.54 5.11 6.52
C VAL A 597 5.91 6.31 5.65
N ASP A 598 6.90 7.07 6.09
CA ASP A 598 7.43 8.24 5.39
C ASP A 598 8.55 7.81 4.42
N GLY A 599 8.26 7.93 3.12
CA GLY A 599 9.17 7.60 2.02
C GLY A 599 10.27 8.63 1.76
N GLY A 600 10.23 9.79 2.43
CA GLY A 600 11.08 10.93 2.09
C GLY A 600 10.77 11.51 0.71
N ASP A 601 11.72 12.25 0.13
CA ASP A 601 11.55 12.93 -1.16
C ASP A 601 11.62 11.96 -2.37
N GLU A 602 12.17 10.75 -2.20
CA GLU A 602 12.49 9.82 -3.30
C GLU A 602 11.55 8.61 -3.41
N ASN A 603 10.80 8.27 -2.36
CA ASN A 603 9.95 7.07 -2.33
C ASN A 603 8.48 7.42 -2.11
N LEU A 604 7.61 6.43 -2.33
CA LEU A 604 6.18 6.54 -2.06
C LEU A 604 5.90 6.27 -0.57
N SER A 605 5.31 7.25 0.09
CA SER A 605 4.79 7.08 1.46
C SER A 605 3.47 6.30 1.46
N SER A 606 3.16 5.67 2.60
CA SER A 606 1.93 4.87 2.75
C SER A 606 1.45 4.85 4.19
N VAL A 607 0.14 4.67 4.38
CA VAL A 607 -0.44 4.34 5.68
C VAL A 607 -0.72 2.85 5.74
N LEU A 608 -0.04 2.17 6.67
CA LEU A 608 -0.22 0.74 6.93
C LEU A 608 -0.96 0.53 8.24
N VAL A 609 -1.78 -0.51 8.32
CA VAL A 609 -2.49 -0.94 9.52
C VAL A 609 -1.99 -2.31 9.93
N TYR A 610 -1.60 -2.44 11.19
CA TYR A 610 -1.25 -3.70 11.82
C TYR A 610 -2.42 -4.21 12.66
N ASP A 611 -2.87 -5.43 12.37
CA ASP A 611 -3.98 -6.09 13.05
C ASP A 611 -3.53 -7.03 14.20
N GLY A 612 -2.20 -7.19 14.36
CA GLY A 612 -1.59 -8.14 15.30
C GLY A 612 -0.97 -9.36 14.63
N ALA A 613 -1.32 -9.65 13.38
CA ALA A 613 -0.80 -10.76 12.58
C ALA A 613 -0.05 -10.26 11.35
N GLY A 614 -0.68 -9.39 10.56
CA GLY A 614 -0.22 -8.90 9.26
C GLY A 614 -0.25 -7.38 9.12
N TRP A 615 0.35 -6.91 8.05
CA TRP A 615 0.35 -5.49 7.67
C TRP A 615 -0.53 -5.27 6.44
N HIS A 616 -1.45 -4.31 6.52
CA HIS A 616 -2.40 -4.00 5.45
C HIS A 616 -2.24 -2.55 5.00
N GLU A 617 -2.20 -2.30 3.70
CA GLU A 617 -2.11 -0.94 3.18
C GLU A 617 -3.49 -0.30 3.06
N LEU A 618 -3.70 0.82 3.75
CA LEU A 618 -4.95 1.57 3.65
C LEU A 618 -4.88 2.60 2.52
N MET A 619 -3.72 3.23 2.35
CA MET A 619 -3.53 4.38 1.47
C MET A 619 -2.07 4.47 1.03
N ARG A 620 -1.87 4.88 -0.22
CA ARG A 620 -0.58 5.27 -0.79
C ARG A 620 -0.58 6.75 -1.16
N GLY A 621 0.55 7.44 -0.95
CA GLY A 621 0.75 8.80 -1.48
C GLY A 621 0.57 8.82 -3.00
N TRP A 622 -0.02 9.89 -3.53
CA TRP A 622 -0.34 10.01 -4.96
C TRP A 622 0.89 10.24 -5.85
N GLU A 623 1.99 10.73 -5.28
CA GLU A 623 3.28 10.89 -5.95
C GLU A 623 4.45 10.69 -4.97
N MET A 624 5.67 10.57 -5.51
CA MET A 624 6.89 10.50 -4.71
C MET A 624 7.16 11.86 -4.05
N GLY A 625 7.70 11.84 -2.83
CA GLY A 625 7.95 13.06 -2.05
C GLY A 625 6.79 13.54 -1.17
N GLN A 626 5.63 12.88 -1.27
CA GLN A 626 4.50 13.13 -0.39
C GLN A 626 4.70 12.42 0.96
N ARG A 627 5.40 13.05 1.89
CA ARG A 627 5.80 12.48 3.20
C ARG A 627 4.61 12.32 4.15
N VAL A 628 4.47 11.15 4.78
CA VAL A 628 3.41 10.88 5.78
C VAL A 628 3.95 11.09 7.20
N GLU A 629 3.65 12.24 7.81
CA GLU A 629 4.30 12.69 9.06
C GLU A 629 3.35 12.78 10.27
N GLY A 630 2.05 12.65 10.05
CA GLY A 630 1.02 12.81 11.09
C GLY A 630 -0.22 11.97 10.82
N LEU A 631 -0.82 11.45 11.88
CA LEU A 631 -2.06 10.69 11.87
C LEU A 631 -2.92 11.14 13.05
N TYR A 632 -4.22 11.32 12.85
CA TYR A 632 -5.15 11.66 13.92
C TYR A 632 -6.52 11.02 13.73
N TRP A 633 -7.11 10.52 14.81
CA TRP A 633 -8.46 9.91 14.79
C TRP A 633 -9.49 10.90 15.34
N GLN A 634 -10.45 11.29 14.50
CA GLN A 634 -11.59 12.11 14.89
C GLN A 634 -12.83 11.21 15.04
N ALA A 635 -13.35 11.09 16.26
CA ALA A 635 -14.47 10.18 16.55
C ALA A 635 -15.81 10.57 15.90
N CYS A 636 -16.00 11.86 15.58
CA CYS A 636 -17.20 12.44 14.96
C CYS A 636 -18.53 11.85 15.48
N PRO A 637 -18.93 12.13 16.73
CA PRO A 637 -20.19 11.64 17.30
C PRO A 637 -21.39 11.90 16.37
N GLY A 638 -22.33 10.94 16.27
CA GLY A 638 -23.52 11.07 15.41
C GLY A 638 -23.31 10.72 13.94
N THR A 639 -22.07 10.76 13.43
CA THR A 639 -21.71 10.46 12.04
C THR A 639 -20.51 9.50 11.96
N ARG A 640 -19.89 9.37 10.78
CA ARG A 640 -18.71 8.53 10.54
C ARG A 640 -17.46 9.14 11.16
N ALA A 641 -16.69 8.31 11.85
CA ALA A 641 -15.36 8.70 12.32
C ALA A 641 -14.41 8.93 11.13
N ARG A 642 -13.41 9.79 11.34
CA ARG A 642 -12.46 10.20 10.30
C ARG A 642 -11.04 9.96 10.76
N LEU A 643 -10.25 9.37 9.86
CA LEU A 643 -8.81 9.32 9.98
C LEU A 643 -8.22 10.47 9.17
N TRP A 644 -7.62 11.43 9.86
CA TRP A 644 -6.83 12.49 9.23
C TRP A 644 -5.40 12.02 9.07
N VAL A 645 -4.85 12.23 7.87
CA VAL A 645 -3.47 11.89 7.52
C VAL A 645 -2.80 13.16 7.00
N ASN A 646 -1.65 13.51 7.57
CA ASN A 646 -0.79 14.55 7.03
C ASN A 646 0.12 13.95 5.95
N VAL A 647 0.00 14.45 4.73
CA VAL A 647 0.67 13.96 3.53
C VAL A 647 1.26 15.15 2.77
N GLY A 648 2.59 15.25 2.71
CA GLY A 648 3.31 16.32 2.00
C GLY A 648 2.98 17.74 2.46
N GLY A 649 2.55 17.92 3.71
CA GLY A 649 2.17 19.21 4.28
C GLY A 649 0.69 19.60 4.12
N GLU A 650 -0.10 18.71 3.52
CA GLU A 650 -1.55 18.81 3.45
C GLU A 650 -2.23 17.76 4.34
N LEU A 651 -3.50 18.00 4.68
CA LEU A 651 -4.33 17.01 5.35
C LEU A 651 -5.25 16.34 4.34
N ILE A 652 -5.33 15.02 4.43
CA ILE A 652 -6.38 14.23 3.79
C ILE A 652 -7.21 13.53 4.87
N LEU A 653 -8.45 13.20 4.54
CA LEU A 653 -9.34 12.44 5.40
C LEU A 653 -9.77 11.12 4.73
N LEU A 654 -9.88 10.08 5.55
CA LEU A 654 -10.58 8.83 5.21
C LEU A 654 -11.74 8.62 6.19
N GLU A 655 -12.92 8.33 5.68
CA GLU A 655 -14.05 7.97 6.52
C GLU A 655 -14.01 6.49 6.90
N PHE A 656 -14.34 6.21 8.16
CA PHE A 656 -14.53 4.85 8.65
C PHE A 656 -16.02 4.54 8.79
N PRO A 657 -16.41 3.26 8.73
CA PRO A 657 -17.81 2.90 8.73
C PRO A 657 -18.44 3.23 10.10
N LYS A 658 -19.70 3.69 10.09
CA LYS A 658 -20.34 4.29 11.27
C LYS A 658 -20.58 3.30 12.42
N ASP A 659 -21.31 2.22 12.13
CA ASP A 659 -21.84 1.31 13.16
C ASP A 659 -21.09 -0.04 13.20
N THR A 660 -20.21 -0.30 12.22
CA THR A 660 -19.50 -1.58 12.12
C THR A 660 -18.05 -1.37 11.66
N LEU A 661 -17.18 -2.34 11.92
CA LEU A 661 -15.81 -2.34 11.40
C LEU A 661 -15.70 -2.86 9.95
N ILE A 662 -16.82 -3.26 9.34
CA ILE A 662 -16.86 -3.82 7.99
C ILE A 662 -17.45 -2.76 7.04
N PRO A 663 -16.63 -2.13 6.18
CA PRO A 663 -17.10 -1.11 5.23
C PRO A 663 -18.32 -1.54 4.40
N LEU A 664 -18.36 -2.79 3.96
CA LEU A 664 -19.44 -3.34 3.11
C LEU A 664 -20.84 -3.28 3.72
N ARG A 665 -20.96 -3.12 5.04
CA ARG A 665 -22.25 -3.02 5.72
C ARG A 665 -22.76 -1.59 5.86
N ASP A 666 -21.93 -0.60 5.52
CA ASP A 666 -22.29 0.82 5.53
C ASP A 666 -22.58 1.29 4.09
N ARG A 667 -23.87 1.55 3.79
CA ARG A 667 -24.32 1.94 2.45
C ARG A 667 -23.89 3.33 2.00
N GLY A 668 -23.47 4.20 2.93
CA GLY A 668 -23.11 5.58 2.59
C GLY A 668 -21.61 5.84 2.58
N LEU A 669 -20.78 4.79 2.58
CA LEU A 669 -19.34 4.91 2.49
C LEU A 669 -18.89 4.95 1.02
N ALA A 670 -17.99 5.88 0.69
CA ALA A 670 -17.37 5.95 -0.62
C ALA A 670 -16.05 5.17 -0.66
N TYR A 671 -15.82 4.45 -1.75
CA TYR A 671 -14.65 3.62 -2.01
C TYR A 671 -13.77 4.24 -3.10
N GLN A 672 -12.46 4.01 -3.01
CA GLN A 672 -11.51 4.47 -4.03
C GLN A 672 -11.84 3.86 -5.40
N HIS A 673 -11.68 4.64 -6.47
CA HIS A 673 -12.02 4.24 -7.84
C HIS A 673 -11.15 3.11 -8.40
N GLU A 674 -9.92 2.95 -7.90
CA GLU A 674 -9.00 1.87 -8.28
C GLU A 674 -8.21 1.37 -7.07
N CYS A 675 -8.11 0.05 -6.93
CA CYS A 675 -7.20 -0.60 -6.00
C CYS A 675 -6.44 -1.76 -6.65
N ILE A 676 -5.32 -2.14 -6.05
CA ILE A 676 -4.44 -3.18 -6.58
C ILE A 676 -4.11 -4.18 -5.48
N ILE A 677 -4.12 -5.45 -5.83
CA ILE A 677 -3.49 -6.49 -5.01
C ILE A 677 -2.61 -7.39 -5.87
N GLU A 678 -1.37 -7.56 -5.41
CA GLU A 678 -0.35 -8.39 -6.04
C GLU A 678 -0.14 -9.64 -5.20
N THR A 679 -0.35 -10.81 -5.81
CA THR A 679 -0.17 -12.09 -5.12
C THR A 679 1.30 -12.33 -4.81
N ALA A 680 1.56 -13.18 -3.82
CA ALA A 680 2.89 -13.79 -3.71
C ALA A 680 3.20 -14.63 -4.97
N THR A 681 4.46 -14.96 -5.17
CA THR A 681 4.94 -15.80 -6.28
C THR A 681 4.37 -17.21 -6.14
N ILE A 682 3.71 -17.68 -7.20
CA ILE A 682 3.10 -19.01 -7.25
C ILE A 682 3.99 -19.94 -8.07
N ASP A 683 4.59 -20.93 -7.40
CA ASP A 683 5.45 -21.96 -8.00
C ASP A 683 4.79 -23.36 -8.02
N MET A 684 3.50 -23.45 -7.66
CA MET A 684 2.72 -24.69 -7.54
C MET A 684 3.45 -25.81 -6.78
N GLY A 685 4.29 -25.46 -5.79
CA GLY A 685 5.04 -26.41 -4.96
C GLY A 685 6.24 -27.07 -5.66
N ALA A 686 6.66 -26.58 -6.82
CA ALA A 686 7.76 -27.17 -7.59
C ALA A 686 8.56 -26.14 -8.40
N ALA A 687 9.44 -25.38 -7.75
CA ALA A 687 10.30 -24.35 -8.37
C ALA A 687 11.09 -24.78 -9.63
N ARG A 688 11.52 -26.04 -9.75
CA ARG A 688 12.37 -26.49 -10.88
C ARG A 688 11.61 -26.94 -12.13
N LEU A 689 10.32 -27.27 -11.99
CA LEU A 689 9.56 -27.90 -13.07
C LEU A 689 8.92 -26.83 -13.96
N PRO A 690 9.01 -26.98 -15.31
CA PRO A 690 8.24 -26.15 -16.21
C PRO A 690 6.75 -26.47 -16.08
N LYS A 691 5.94 -25.44 -16.18
CA LYS A 691 4.48 -25.49 -15.97
C LYS A 691 3.77 -24.90 -17.16
N PHE A 692 2.52 -25.32 -17.28
CA PHE A 692 1.55 -24.69 -18.13
C PHE A 692 0.43 -24.15 -17.23
N ILE A 693 0.23 -22.83 -17.29
CA ILE A 693 -0.86 -22.13 -16.61
C ILE A 693 -1.98 -21.94 -17.62
N LYS A 694 -3.12 -22.60 -17.38
CA LYS A 694 -4.25 -22.65 -18.30
C LYS A 694 -5.09 -21.39 -18.15
N GLU A 695 -5.66 -21.20 -16.98
CA GLU A 695 -6.66 -20.17 -16.71
C GLU A 695 -6.64 -19.73 -15.25
N MET A 696 -7.29 -18.60 -15.00
CA MET A 696 -7.54 -18.06 -13.67
C MET A 696 -9.04 -17.81 -13.52
N SER A 697 -9.61 -18.29 -12.42
CA SER A 697 -11.01 -18.05 -12.04
C SER A 697 -11.09 -17.15 -10.81
N LEU A 698 -11.86 -16.07 -10.91
CA LEU A 698 -12.10 -15.13 -9.82
C LEU A 698 -13.52 -15.31 -9.29
N VAL A 699 -13.63 -15.60 -7.98
CA VAL A 699 -14.91 -15.54 -7.27
C VAL A 699 -15.10 -14.13 -6.73
N SER A 700 -16.14 -13.45 -7.16
CA SER A 700 -16.35 -12.02 -6.94
C SER A 700 -17.80 -11.66 -6.61
N GLU A 701 -18.01 -10.45 -6.09
CA GLU A 701 -19.32 -9.79 -6.00
C GLU A 701 -19.27 -8.42 -6.69
N ASN A 702 -20.44 -7.95 -7.15
CA ASN A 702 -20.69 -6.63 -7.75
C ASN A 702 -20.05 -6.34 -9.12
N LEU A 703 -19.51 -7.34 -9.83
CA LEU A 703 -18.95 -7.08 -11.16
C LEU A 703 -20.05 -6.81 -12.20
N THR A 704 -19.86 -5.74 -12.96
CA THR A 704 -20.71 -5.29 -14.07
C THR A 704 -19.91 -4.31 -14.94
N THR A 705 -20.44 -3.87 -16.09
CA THR A 705 -19.77 -2.82 -16.88
C THR A 705 -19.56 -1.55 -16.06
N GLY A 706 -18.30 -1.11 -15.92
CA GLY A 706 -17.89 0.00 -15.06
C GLY A 706 -17.50 -0.37 -13.63
N ILE A 707 -17.71 -1.63 -13.21
CA ILE A 707 -17.20 -2.21 -11.95
C ILE A 707 -16.50 -3.53 -12.30
N GLU A 708 -15.19 -3.46 -12.51
CA GLU A 708 -14.45 -4.47 -13.27
C GLU A 708 -13.14 -4.84 -12.57
N VAL A 709 -12.61 -6.03 -12.84
CA VAL A 709 -11.29 -6.45 -12.33
C VAL A 709 -10.40 -6.82 -13.51
N HIS A 710 -9.33 -6.08 -13.74
CA HIS A 710 -8.32 -6.43 -14.74
C HIS A 710 -7.29 -7.38 -14.15
N LEU A 711 -6.92 -8.41 -14.93
CA LEU A 711 -5.86 -9.34 -14.60
C LEU A 711 -4.60 -8.99 -15.38
N ASP A 712 -3.51 -8.74 -14.66
CA ASP A 712 -2.17 -8.71 -15.24
C ASP A 712 -1.29 -9.76 -14.55
N TYR A 713 -0.24 -10.24 -15.23
CA TYR A 713 0.67 -11.23 -14.67
C TYR A 713 2.13 -11.02 -15.09
N GLN A 714 3.04 -11.57 -14.27
CA GLN A 714 4.47 -11.67 -14.50
C GLN A 714 4.90 -13.14 -14.46
N VAL A 715 5.92 -13.49 -15.24
CA VAL A 715 6.47 -14.85 -15.30
C VAL A 715 8.00 -14.82 -15.16
N ASP A 716 8.52 -15.83 -14.46
CA ASP A 716 9.95 -16.11 -14.33
C ASP A 716 10.83 -14.88 -14.03
N ASP A 717 11.74 -14.52 -14.94
CA ASP A 717 12.74 -13.46 -14.73
C ASP A 717 12.14 -12.04 -14.65
N GLU A 718 10.90 -11.85 -15.08
CA GLU A 718 10.19 -10.56 -14.99
C GLU A 718 9.45 -10.42 -13.65
N ILE A 719 9.44 -11.44 -12.78
CA ILE A 719 8.82 -11.34 -11.44
C ILE A 719 9.61 -10.34 -10.59
N GLY A 720 8.90 -9.31 -10.12
CA GLY A 720 9.50 -8.20 -9.37
C GLY A 720 10.09 -7.10 -10.25
N GLY A 721 10.00 -7.21 -11.57
CA GLY A 721 10.29 -6.12 -12.51
C GLY A 721 9.10 -5.19 -12.71
N ASP A 722 9.26 -4.16 -13.55
CA ASP A 722 8.22 -3.16 -13.83
C ASP A 722 7.26 -3.57 -14.96
N LYS A 723 7.55 -4.68 -15.66
CA LYS A 723 6.76 -5.10 -16.83
C LYS A 723 5.66 -6.05 -16.42
N TRP A 724 4.43 -5.68 -16.74
CA TRP A 724 3.24 -6.51 -16.56
C TRP A 724 2.64 -6.89 -17.91
N ILE A 725 2.28 -8.17 -18.06
CA ILE A 725 1.53 -8.66 -19.22
C ILE A 725 0.06 -8.59 -18.87
N SER A 726 -0.71 -7.79 -19.62
CA SER A 726 -2.16 -7.70 -19.44
C SER A 726 -2.83 -8.91 -20.07
N ALA A 727 -3.66 -9.63 -19.31
CA ALA A 727 -4.44 -10.76 -19.78
C ALA A 727 -5.78 -10.25 -20.36
N GLU A 728 -6.82 -10.24 -19.54
CA GLU A 728 -8.17 -9.77 -19.89
C GLU A 728 -8.84 -9.22 -18.61
N THR A 729 -10.14 -8.91 -18.69
CA THR A 729 -10.92 -8.30 -17.61
C THR A 729 -12.07 -9.21 -17.20
N PHE A 730 -12.30 -9.35 -15.89
CA PHE A 730 -13.48 -10.01 -15.34
C PHE A 730 -14.66 -9.05 -15.34
N TYR A 731 -15.80 -9.51 -15.87
CA TYR A 731 -17.02 -8.71 -16.01
C TYR A 731 -18.20 -9.27 -15.21
N SER A 732 -18.11 -10.50 -14.72
CA SER A 732 -19.26 -11.19 -14.13
C SER A 732 -18.99 -11.79 -12.74
N SER A 733 -20.05 -11.82 -11.93
CA SER A 733 -20.10 -12.47 -10.62
C SER A 733 -21.20 -13.53 -10.64
N PRO A 734 -21.13 -14.60 -9.82
CA PRO A 734 -20.19 -14.82 -8.72
C PRO A 734 -18.84 -15.42 -9.13
N GLU A 735 -18.70 -15.90 -10.36
CA GLU A 735 -17.48 -16.53 -10.86
C GLU A 735 -17.29 -16.18 -12.33
N ASP A 736 -16.06 -15.81 -12.70
CA ASP A 736 -15.65 -15.52 -14.07
C ASP A 736 -14.23 -16.07 -14.29
N THR A 737 -13.94 -16.56 -15.48
CA THR A 737 -12.70 -17.31 -15.78
C THR A 737 -12.03 -16.76 -17.03
N LEU A 738 -10.75 -16.44 -16.90
CA LEU A 738 -9.94 -15.88 -17.98
C LEU A 738 -8.80 -16.82 -18.38
N PRO A 739 -8.57 -17.01 -19.70
CA PRO A 739 -7.45 -17.81 -20.18
C PRO A 739 -6.11 -17.06 -20.01
N ILE A 740 -5.11 -17.74 -19.46
CA ILE A 740 -3.71 -17.26 -19.43
C ILE A 740 -2.90 -17.95 -20.53
N ASN A 741 -3.05 -19.27 -20.67
CA ASN A 741 -2.39 -20.11 -21.67
C ASN A 741 -0.86 -19.93 -21.77
N ALA A 742 -0.19 -19.70 -20.64
CA ALA A 742 1.26 -19.52 -20.59
C ALA A 742 1.97 -20.87 -20.34
N GLY A 743 2.90 -21.24 -21.22
CA GLY A 743 3.68 -22.47 -21.12
C GLY A 743 5.17 -22.24 -20.89
N ASP A 744 5.86 -23.28 -20.41
CA ASP A 744 7.29 -23.25 -20.04
C ASP A 744 7.62 -22.26 -18.91
N VAL A 745 6.64 -21.99 -18.05
CA VAL A 745 6.76 -21.06 -16.91
C VAL A 745 7.19 -21.83 -15.66
N ARG A 746 8.10 -21.31 -14.85
CA ARG A 746 8.46 -21.88 -13.54
C ARG A 746 7.73 -21.21 -12.40
N ALA A 747 7.52 -19.90 -12.47
CA ALA A 747 6.80 -19.14 -11.46
C ALA A 747 5.92 -18.07 -12.12
N ILE A 748 4.80 -17.75 -11.48
CA ILE A 748 3.88 -16.70 -11.92
C ILE A 748 3.50 -15.81 -10.74
N ARG A 749 3.39 -14.50 -10.99
CA ARG A 749 2.82 -13.53 -10.06
C ARG A 749 1.63 -12.85 -10.73
N LEU A 750 0.53 -12.70 -9.99
CA LEU A 750 -0.70 -12.11 -10.50
C LEU A 750 -0.95 -10.75 -9.84
N ARG A 751 -1.51 -9.84 -10.61
CA ARG A 751 -1.98 -8.53 -10.16
C ARG A 751 -3.42 -8.35 -10.56
N PHE A 752 -4.26 -8.10 -9.57
CA PHE A 752 -5.66 -7.73 -9.77
C PHE A 752 -5.78 -6.21 -9.61
N ARG A 753 -6.23 -5.53 -10.67
CA ARG A 753 -6.62 -4.12 -10.59
C ARG A 753 -8.13 -4.06 -10.55
N MET A 754 -8.68 -3.68 -9.41
CA MET A 754 -10.13 -3.61 -9.20
C MET A 754 -10.57 -2.16 -9.35
N LEU A 755 -11.52 -1.92 -10.27
CA LEU A 755 -11.97 -0.59 -10.62
C LEU A 755 -13.48 -0.44 -10.37
N THR A 756 -13.89 0.76 -9.97
CA THR A 756 -15.28 1.17 -9.93
C THR A 756 -15.46 2.60 -10.45
N ASN A 757 -16.48 2.79 -11.28
CA ASN A 757 -16.94 4.12 -11.66
C ASN A 757 -17.98 4.69 -10.68
N GLN A 758 -18.43 3.89 -9.71
CA GLN A 758 -19.44 4.23 -8.71
C GLN A 758 -18.83 4.05 -7.32
N SER A 759 -18.57 5.15 -6.63
CA SER A 759 -17.88 5.15 -5.34
C SER A 759 -18.68 4.44 -4.24
N ASP A 760 -19.99 4.26 -4.38
CA ASP A 760 -20.85 3.58 -3.41
C ASP A 760 -20.88 2.05 -3.58
N VAL A 761 -20.46 1.53 -4.74
CA VAL A 761 -20.47 0.09 -5.05
C VAL A 761 -19.06 -0.37 -5.44
N PRO A 762 -18.33 -1.03 -4.52
CA PRO A 762 -17.00 -1.55 -4.82
C PRO A 762 -17.06 -2.94 -5.50
N PRO A 763 -16.07 -3.27 -6.36
CA PRO A 763 -15.77 -4.66 -6.72
C PRO A 763 -15.24 -5.39 -5.48
N ILE A 764 -15.64 -6.65 -5.32
CA ILE A 764 -15.24 -7.45 -4.15
C ILE A 764 -14.65 -8.77 -4.64
N GLY A 765 -13.41 -9.05 -4.27
CA GLY A 765 -12.76 -10.35 -4.45
C GLY A 765 -12.95 -11.26 -3.24
N ILE A 766 -13.31 -12.53 -3.48
CA ILE A 766 -13.52 -13.56 -2.44
C ILE A 766 -12.50 -14.67 -2.53
N ALA A 767 -12.23 -15.16 -3.73
CA ALA A 767 -11.20 -16.17 -3.96
C ALA A 767 -10.59 -16.04 -5.35
N SER A 768 -9.30 -16.30 -5.45
CA SER A 768 -8.60 -16.46 -6.73
C SER A 768 -8.13 -17.90 -6.88
N ILE A 769 -8.47 -18.52 -8.00
CA ILE A 769 -8.12 -19.90 -8.32
C ILE A 769 -7.26 -19.89 -9.59
N VAL A 770 -6.06 -20.45 -9.50
CA VAL A 770 -5.14 -20.61 -10.64
C VAL A 770 -5.06 -22.07 -11.01
N GLU A 771 -5.37 -22.39 -12.26
CA GLU A 771 -5.29 -23.75 -12.77
C GLU A 771 -4.09 -23.95 -13.69
N GLY A 772 -3.39 -25.05 -13.48
CA GLY A 772 -2.28 -25.45 -14.34
C GLY A 772 -1.77 -26.85 -14.04
N PHE A 773 -0.76 -27.27 -14.77
CA PHE A 773 -0.05 -28.51 -14.47
C PHE A 773 1.46 -28.33 -14.60
N SER A 774 2.20 -29.06 -13.76
CA SER A 774 3.65 -29.15 -13.87
C SER A 774 4.02 -30.37 -14.72
N ARG A 775 4.95 -30.19 -15.66
CA ARG A 775 5.46 -31.29 -16.47
C ARG A 775 6.77 -31.78 -15.87
N THR A 776 6.81 -33.07 -15.51
CA THR A 776 8.07 -33.71 -15.15
C THR A 776 8.94 -33.86 -16.40
N PRO A 777 10.28 -33.74 -16.29
CA PRO A 777 11.16 -34.00 -17.43
C PRO A 777 10.89 -35.41 -17.96
N LEU A 778 10.72 -35.53 -19.27
CA LEU A 778 10.57 -36.84 -19.90
C LEU A 778 11.90 -37.59 -19.76
N LYS A 779 11.91 -38.59 -18.89
CA LYS A 779 12.98 -39.58 -18.82
C LYS A 779 12.49 -40.87 -19.46
N TYR A 780 13.36 -41.52 -20.23
CA TYR A 780 13.03 -42.80 -20.83
C TYR A 780 13.65 -43.96 -20.07
N GLN A 781 12.93 -45.07 -20.03
CA GLN A 781 13.43 -46.36 -19.59
C GLN A 781 13.43 -47.30 -20.79
N TRP A 782 14.57 -47.95 -21.03
CA TRP A 782 14.72 -48.97 -22.06
C TRP A 782 14.80 -50.35 -21.42
N ASN A 783 13.81 -51.18 -21.69
CA ASN A 783 13.86 -52.61 -21.38
C ASN A 783 14.34 -53.34 -22.62
N MET A 784 15.43 -54.08 -22.51
CA MET A 784 15.96 -54.84 -23.64
C MET A 784 16.37 -56.25 -23.23
N ARG A 785 16.11 -57.20 -24.13
CA ARG A 785 16.61 -58.56 -24.02
C ARG A 785 17.86 -58.70 -24.88
N ILE A 786 18.99 -58.92 -24.24
CA ILE A 786 20.28 -59.11 -24.91
C ILE A 786 20.62 -60.60 -24.97
N LYS A 787 21.27 -61.03 -26.05
CA LYS A 787 21.78 -62.38 -26.22
C LYS A 787 23.24 -62.42 -25.81
N LEU A 788 23.59 -63.37 -24.94
CA LEU A 788 24.95 -63.58 -24.44
C LEU A 788 25.34 -65.05 -24.59
N ALA A 789 26.48 -65.31 -25.20
CA ALA A 789 27.11 -66.63 -25.23
C ALA A 789 28.62 -66.51 -25.46
N ASP A 790 29.41 -67.43 -24.88
CA ASP A 790 30.88 -67.40 -24.93
C ASP A 790 31.49 -67.57 -26.34
N MET A 791 30.69 -67.99 -27.33
CA MET A 791 31.10 -68.11 -28.75
C MET A 791 30.21 -67.29 -29.69
N GLN A 792 29.51 -66.27 -29.19
CA GLN A 792 28.62 -65.46 -30.00
C GLN A 792 29.41 -64.65 -31.04
N SER A 793 28.97 -64.68 -32.30
CA SER A 793 29.50 -63.79 -33.33
C SER A 793 28.75 -62.45 -33.32
N ASN A 794 29.49 -61.35 -33.27
CA ASN A 794 28.97 -60.00 -33.49
C ASN A 794 28.44 -59.87 -34.94
N LYS A 795 27.76 -58.76 -35.26
CA LYS A 795 27.16 -58.57 -36.61
C LYS A 795 28.18 -58.49 -37.75
N SER A 796 29.44 -58.18 -37.43
CA SER A 796 30.58 -58.12 -38.36
C SER A 796 31.38 -59.43 -38.46
N GLY A 797 30.94 -60.53 -37.83
CA GLY A 797 31.58 -61.85 -37.92
C GLY A 797 32.75 -62.11 -36.97
N GLY A 798 33.01 -61.25 -35.98
CA GLY A 798 34.00 -61.46 -34.92
C GLY A 798 33.41 -62.14 -33.67
N ILE A 799 34.21 -62.95 -32.96
CA ILE A 799 33.79 -63.65 -31.73
C ILE A 799 33.76 -62.67 -30.55
N GLU A 800 32.65 -62.61 -29.82
CA GLU A 800 32.45 -61.83 -28.58
C GLU A 800 33.26 -62.44 -27.43
N ARG A 801 33.73 -61.61 -26.49
CA ARG A 801 34.54 -62.05 -25.34
C ARG A 801 33.70 -62.07 -24.06
N ASP A 802 33.92 -63.11 -23.25
CA ASP A 802 33.62 -63.25 -21.81
C ASP A 802 32.23 -62.79 -21.35
N ALA A 803 31.24 -63.66 -21.49
CA ALA A 803 29.86 -63.39 -21.06
C ALA A 803 29.74 -63.20 -19.52
N ASP A 804 30.61 -63.86 -18.75
CA ASP A 804 30.62 -63.75 -17.28
C ASP A 804 31.21 -62.41 -16.82
N GLY A 805 32.30 -61.96 -17.44
CA GLY A 805 32.91 -60.66 -17.18
C GLY A 805 31.96 -59.48 -17.46
N PHE A 806 31.21 -59.55 -18.57
CA PHE A 806 30.20 -58.54 -18.89
C PHE A 806 29.03 -58.54 -17.88
N LEU A 807 28.54 -59.72 -17.49
CA LEU A 807 27.47 -59.83 -16.49
C LEU A 807 27.91 -59.31 -15.11
N GLN A 808 29.16 -59.56 -14.72
CA GLN A 808 29.72 -59.02 -13.48
C GLN A 808 29.84 -57.50 -13.55
N TRP A 809 30.32 -56.95 -14.67
CA TRP A 809 30.37 -55.50 -14.90
C TRP A 809 28.98 -54.85 -14.81
N LEU A 810 27.95 -55.44 -15.44
CA LEU A 810 26.57 -54.95 -15.33
C LEU A 810 26.05 -54.96 -13.88
N LYS A 811 26.33 -56.03 -13.12
CA LYS A 811 25.93 -56.14 -11.71
C LYS A 811 26.63 -55.11 -10.83
N ASP A 812 27.91 -54.84 -11.09
CA ASP A 812 28.67 -53.83 -10.35
C ASP A 812 28.24 -52.41 -10.73
N ALA A 813 27.94 -52.16 -12.01
CA ALA A 813 27.37 -50.89 -12.48
C ALA A 813 26.00 -50.62 -11.84
N ALA A 814 25.14 -51.64 -11.75
CA ALA A 814 23.84 -51.55 -11.09
C ALA A 814 23.95 -51.36 -9.57
N ARG A 815 24.87 -52.09 -8.92
CA ARG A 815 25.09 -51.97 -7.46
C ARG A 815 25.57 -50.57 -7.05
N GLN A 816 26.38 -49.93 -7.89
CA GLN A 816 27.01 -48.64 -7.58
C GLN A 816 26.30 -47.44 -8.21
N ALA A 817 25.14 -47.64 -8.87
CA ALA A 817 24.41 -46.60 -9.62
C ALA A 817 25.34 -45.78 -10.54
N ARG A 818 26.26 -46.47 -11.25
CA ARG A 818 27.24 -45.80 -12.10
C ARG A 818 26.58 -45.16 -13.32
N LYS A 819 27.06 -43.98 -13.70
CA LYS A 819 26.70 -43.32 -14.96
C LYS A 819 27.38 -44.05 -16.13
N VAL A 820 26.58 -44.65 -17.01
CA VAL A 820 27.05 -45.39 -18.19
C VAL A 820 26.61 -44.68 -19.45
N ARG A 821 27.52 -44.46 -20.41
CA ARG A 821 27.21 -43.87 -21.71
C ARG A 821 26.66 -44.94 -22.65
N MET A 822 25.44 -44.75 -23.14
CA MET A 822 24.79 -45.59 -24.14
C MET A 822 24.99 -44.98 -25.53
N ARG A 823 25.43 -45.80 -26.49
CA ARG A 823 25.47 -45.47 -27.91
C ARG A 823 24.59 -46.45 -28.67
N SER A 824 23.93 -45.97 -29.72
CA SER A 824 22.92 -46.73 -30.44
C SER A 824 23.03 -46.52 -31.94
N ILE A 825 22.59 -47.50 -32.73
CA ILE A 825 22.38 -47.31 -34.17
C ILE A 825 21.16 -46.42 -34.47
N TRP A 826 20.27 -46.24 -33.50
CA TRP A 826 19.10 -45.37 -33.60
C TRP A 826 19.41 -43.98 -33.05
N GLN A 827 19.11 -42.95 -33.84
CA GLN A 827 19.44 -41.56 -33.51
C GLN A 827 18.80 -41.07 -32.20
N GLY A 828 17.57 -41.49 -31.89
CA GLY A 828 16.87 -41.08 -30.67
C GLY A 828 17.42 -41.67 -29.36
N MET A 829 18.28 -42.70 -29.44
CA MET A 829 18.86 -43.39 -28.27
C MET A 829 20.40 -43.30 -28.24
N ASP A 830 21.00 -42.58 -29.18
CA ASP A 830 22.45 -42.44 -29.25
C ASP A 830 22.93 -41.31 -28.34
N ASP A 831 24.09 -41.52 -27.73
CA ASP A 831 24.76 -40.57 -26.84
C ASP A 831 24.00 -40.18 -25.56
N VAL A 832 23.19 -41.10 -25.03
CA VAL A 832 22.44 -40.90 -23.79
C VAL A 832 23.17 -41.50 -22.61
N TYR A 833 23.14 -40.85 -21.44
CA TYR A 833 23.65 -41.43 -20.21
C TYR A 833 22.56 -42.20 -19.49
N VAL A 834 22.88 -43.42 -19.07
CA VAL A 834 21.94 -44.35 -18.43
C VAL A 834 22.47 -44.89 -17.12
N ILE A 835 21.55 -45.24 -16.23
CA ILE A 835 21.75 -46.01 -15.01
C ILE A 835 21.21 -47.42 -15.27
N VAL A 836 22.02 -48.42 -14.93
CA VAL A 836 21.69 -49.84 -15.14
C VAL A 836 20.95 -50.37 -13.91
N GLU A 837 19.79 -51.01 -14.09
CA GLU A 837 19.10 -51.75 -13.03
C GLU A 837 19.64 -53.19 -12.92
N PRO A 838 19.46 -53.88 -11.78
CA PRO A 838 19.92 -55.26 -11.60
C PRO A 838 19.45 -56.21 -12.72
N PRO A 839 20.38 -56.82 -13.48
CA PRO A 839 20.01 -57.61 -14.65
C PRO A 839 19.41 -58.97 -14.25
N THR A 840 18.42 -59.45 -15.01
CA THR A 840 17.84 -60.79 -14.84
C THR A 840 18.40 -61.74 -15.90
N LEU A 841 19.01 -62.84 -15.45
CA LEU A 841 19.65 -63.83 -16.32
C LEU A 841 18.74 -65.04 -16.58
N LEU A 842 18.57 -65.39 -17.86
CA LEU A 842 17.93 -66.62 -18.32
C LEU A 842 18.95 -67.49 -19.06
N ARG A 843 19.47 -68.53 -18.39
CA ARG A 843 20.39 -69.50 -19.03
C ARG A 843 19.59 -70.48 -19.88
N GLN A 844 19.87 -70.54 -21.18
CA GLN A 844 19.19 -71.45 -22.11
C GLN A 844 19.94 -72.77 -22.28
N PHE A 845 21.27 -72.75 -22.17
CA PHE A 845 22.08 -73.96 -22.11
C PHE A 845 23.34 -73.75 -21.28
N THR A 846 23.89 -74.84 -20.76
CA THR A 846 25.17 -74.86 -20.06
C THR A 846 25.89 -76.15 -20.43
N ASN A 847 27.11 -76.04 -20.95
CA ASN A 847 27.96 -77.18 -21.27
C ASN A 847 28.74 -77.57 -20.01
N THR A 848 28.44 -78.73 -19.44
CA THR A 848 29.04 -79.22 -18.19
C THR A 848 30.51 -79.61 -18.32
N VAL A 849 31.06 -79.70 -19.53
CA VAL A 849 32.45 -80.10 -19.79
C VAL A 849 33.38 -78.90 -20.00
N THR A 850 32.90 -77.85 -20.68
CA THR A 850 33.70 -76.64 -20.99
C THR A 850 33.35 -75.43 -20.14
N GLY A 851 32.30 -75.50 -19.32
CA GLY A 851 31.81 -74.38 -18.51
C GLY A 851 31.06 -73.30 -19.30
N TRP A 852 30.99 -73.44 -20.64
CA TRP A 852 30.37 -72.46 -21.50
C TRP A 852 28.87 -72.41 -21.31
N TRP A 853 28.33 -71.19 -21.30
CA TRP A 853 26.90 -70.99 -21.25
C TRP A 853 26.44 -70.02 -22.33
N GLY A 854 25.17 -70.14 -22.68
CA GLY A 854 24.49 -69.18 -23.52
C GLY A 854 23.06 -68.99 -23.04
N GLY A 855 22.57 -67.78 -23.22
CA GLY A 855 21.25 -67.40 -22.76
C GLY A 855 20.89 -65.99 -23.17
N SER A 856 19.81 -65.50 -22.56
CA SER A 856 19.38 -64.12 -22.69
C SER A 856 19.40 -63.43 -21.33
N VAL A 857 19.76 -62.15 -21.33
CA VAL A 857 19.70 -61.29 -20.15
C VAL A 857 18.69 -60.20 -20.43
N ASN A 858 17.74 -60.03 -19.53
CA ASN A 858 16.87 -58.86 -19.55
C ASN A 858 17.57 -57.76 -18.74
N ILE A 859 17.85 -56.63 -19.40
CA ILE A 859 18.39 -55.45 -18.76
C ILE A 859 17.38 -54.30 -18.86
N THR A 860 17.34 -53.51 -17.80
CA THR A 860 16.57 -52.27 -17.74
C THR A 860 17.56 -51.13 -17.58
N LEU A 861 17.52 -50.17 -18.50
CA LEU A 861 18.34 -48.96 -18.49
C LEU A 861 17.43 -47.76 -18.26
N ARG A 862 17.77 -46.90 -17.30
CA ARG A 862 17.05 -45.65 -17.03
C ARG A 862 17.89 -44.47 -17.42
N GLU A 863 17.31 -43.47 -18.05
CA GLU A 863 18.01 -42.22 -18.33
C GLU A 863 18.49 -41.52 -17.03
N ALA A 864 19.78 -41.22 -16.96
CA ALA A 864 20.48 -40.77 -15.75
C ALA A 864 20.01 -39.40 -15.26
#